data_AF-A0A1T3NRR8-F1
#
_entry.id   AF-A0A1T3NRR8-F1
#
_cell.length_a   1.000
_cell.length_b   1.000
_cell.length_c   1.000
_cell.angle_alpha   90.00
_cell.angle_beta   90.00
_cell.angle_gamma   90.00
#
_symmetry.space_group_name_H-M   'P 1'
#
loop_
_entity.id
_entity.type
_entity.pdbx_description
1 polymer ?
#
loop_
_entity_poly.entity_id
_entity_poly.type
_entity_poly.pdbx_seq_one_letter_code
_entity_poly.pdbx_strand_id
1 'polypeptide(L)'
;MGFGLFTQPGSAAPADPGAAATPIPVAAPPGAPPSASADRSPHTRGTPLPVPDRPPLAANASDNARRDYDDPASAARPARPSMAAANQRAVAAGCSVADFASRTGAALVTQIKASTTECVNTLFTVSGTNARSIFREEQMTTVAYALRDLAGSYPGNAGTGAPQVVLFLRAGYYVQWYDPTTVGTYGPALKTAIRSGLDAFFANSHSSDVTDANGETLAEAVTLIDSAQENARYLYVVKRLLAGYNSSYDASWWMKASVNNVFTVLFRGHQVPEFVTAVQSDPSTVDAVDAFARAHRDLLGTDRAYLTVNAGRELARFLQYASLQSRVRPMVRAHLSATSITGPTAAMWVALAEGTDYYDRAQCAYYDTCDLQARLIAAVLTIDYTCSPSIHIRAQEISQANLATACTSLRNQDSYFHGVVKDSGAVANDRNTTIEVVVFHSSADYQTYAGAIFGIDTNNGGMYLEGDPSAAGNQPRFIAYEAEWTRPAFEIWNLNHEYTHYLDGRFDMFGDFDAGVTTPTIWWIEGFAEYVSYSYRNLPYDAAITEAGKHTYALSTVFDTTYSHDTTRIYRWGYLGVRYMLQKHPADITRLLGYYRTGDWAGARTFLTSTIGTRYDSDWYTWLAACAAGECGGGTPTNRPPTAEFTSAVSGTSVAFTDTSTDSDGTIASRAWDFGDGTTSTAANPTKTYAAGTYTVKLTVTDNGGATATVSHNVTVTGGGGTTECTDPDTRVLGKNCSRGSVSAGANGTAWFYVYIPAGTARLNIVTAGGTGNADLYYNSDNWATTTAYTAKSTRTGNAETLTITAPHEGYHYISLYGKQAFAGTTVTTSY
;
A
#
# COMPACT_ATOMS: atom_id res chain seq x y z
N MET A 1 -19.00 -71.43 16.49
CA MET A 1 -18.71 -72.20 17.73
C MET A 1 -17.23 -72.09 18.03
N GLY A 2 -16.85 -71.86 19.28
CA GLY A 2 -15.49 -72.12 19.76
C GLY A 2 -14.68 -70.89 20.15
N PHE A 3 -14.87 -70.44 21.39
CA PHE A 3 -13.95 -69.60 22.15
C PHE A 3 -12.72 -70.42 22.60
N GLY A 4 -11.56 -69.77 22.58
CA GLY A 4 -10.55 -69.81 23.64
C GLY A 4 -9.53 -70.96 23.65
N LEU A 5 -8.26 -70.59 23.88
CA LEU A 5 -7.34 -71.32 24.75
C LEU A 5 -6.12 -70.45 25.09
N PHE A 6 -5.87 -70.34 26.39
CA PHE A 6 -4.64 -69.86 27.03
C PHE A 6 -3.54 -70.91 26.95
N THR A 7 -2.27 -70.50 26.86
CA THR A 7 -1.13 -71.14 27.56
C THR A 7 0.01 -70.14 27.82
N GLN A 8 0.54 -70.16 29.06
CA GLN A 8 1.86 -69.68 29.50
C GLN A 8 2.83 -70.90 29.62
N PRO A 9 4.07 -70.79 30.14
CA PRO A 9 5.22 -69.96 29.74
C PRO A 9 6.55 -70.78 29.66
N GLY A 10 7.68 -70.15 29.30
CA GLY A 10 9.02 -70.75 29.44
C GLY A 10 10.20 -69.84 29.07
N SER A 11 10.79 -69.22 30.10
CA SER A 11 12.23 -68.97 30.36
C SER A 11 13.12 -68.15 29.39
N ALA A 12 13.69 -67.04 29.91
CA ALA A 12 15.02 -66.52 29.55
C ALA A 12 15.67 -65.72 30.72
N ALA A 13 17.00 -65.71 30.71
CA ALA A 13 17.96 -65.36 31.78
C ALA A 13 18.20 -63.82 31.97
N PRO A 14 19.04 -63.39 32.94
CA PRO A 14 18.98 -62.04 33.55
C PRO A 14 19.77 -60.98 32.76
N ALA A 15 19.26 -59.74 32.78
CA ALA A 15 19.92 -58.56 32.24
C ALA A 15 20.46 -57.64 33.36
N ASP A 16 21.60 -57.02 33.04
CA ASP A 16 22.41 -56.07 33.84
C ASP A 16 21.63 -54.91 34.51
N PRO A 17 22.12 -54.39 35.65
CA PRO A 17 21.60 -53.19 36.28
C PRO A 17 22.34 -51.94 35.76
N GLY A 18 21.61 -51.01 35.14
CA GLY A 18 22.11 -49.64 34.95
C GLY A 18 21.86 -49.02 33.59
N ALA A 19 20.60 -48.72 33.27
CA ALA A 19 20.25 -47.70 32.29
C ALA A 19 19.06 -46.92 32.84
N ALA A 20 19.33 -45.73 33.39
CA ALA A 20 18.30 -44.78 33.75
C ALA A 20 17.55 -44.39 32.47
N ALA A 21 16.25 -44.65 32.45
CA ALA A 21 15.36 -44.20 31.38
C ALA A 21 15.45 -42.68 31.24
N THR A 22 15.82 -42.23 30.04
CA THR A 22 15.69 -40.84 29.63
C THR A 22 14.22 -40.43 29.72
N PRO A 23 13.90 -39.31 30.41
CA PRO A 23 12.54 -38.84 30.48
C PRO A 23 12.09 -38.36 29.10
N ILE A 24 10.90 -38.81 28.70
CA ILE A 24 10.16 -38.33 27.52
C ILE A 24 10.08 -36.80 27.60
N PRO A 25 10.43 -36.05 26.53
CA PRO A 25 10.30 -34.61 26.55
C PRO A 25 8.83 -34.23 26.72
N VAL A 26 8.55 -33.49 27.79
CA VAL A 26 7.25 -32.88 28.05
C VAL A 26 6.94 -31.96 26.87
N ALA A 27 5.81 -32.18 26.21
CA ALA A 27 5.34 -31.36 25.11
C ALA A 27 5.29 -29.88 25.55
N ALA A 28 5.79 -29.00 24.68
CA ALA A 28 5.71 -27.55 24.87
C ALA A 28 4.22 -27.10 25.01
N PRO A 29 3.93 -26.10 25.84
CA PRO A 29 2.56 -25.61 26.03
C PRO A 29 2.02 -25.02 24.71
N PRO A 30 0.77 -25.32 24.32
CA PRO A 30 0.19 -24.86 23.06
C PRO A 30 -0.29 -23.39 23.13
N GLY A 31 0.15 -22.59 22.15
CA GLY A 31 -0.59 -21.47 21.53
C GLY A 31 -0.92 -20.24 22.38
N ALA A 32 -0.06 -19.21 22.34
CA ALA A 32 -0.38 -17.84 22.78
C ALA A 32 -1.35 -17.13 21.80
N PRO A 33 -2.21 -16.19 22.25
CA PRO A 33 -2.82 -15.18 21.38
C PRO A 33 -1.75 -14.29 20.73
N PRO A 34 -1.91 -13.86 19.47
CA PRO A 34 -1.37 -12.58 19.07
C PRO A 34 -2.04 -11.51 19.94
N SER A 35 -1.21 -10.71 20.60
CA SER A 35 -1.63 -9.59 21.44
C SER A 35 -2.14 -8.44 20.57
N ALA A 36 -2.88 -7.52 21.21
CA ALA A 36 -3.01 -6.15 20.69
C ALA A 36 -1.77 -5.29 21.06
N SER A 37 -0.61 -5.91 21.33
CA SER A 37 0.67 -5.23 21.60
C SER A 37 1.83 -6.22 21.44
N ALA A 38 2.50 -6.21 20.28
CA ALA A 38 3.54 -7.13 19.81
C ALA A 38 3.05 -8.35 19.00
N ASP A 39 2.40 -8.10 17.86
CA ASP A 39 2.35 -9.08 16.77
C ASP A 39 3.66 -8.99 15.97
N ARG A 40 4.15 -10.10 15.43
CA ARG A 40 5.21 -10.05 14.39
C ARG A 40 4.68 -9.17 13.25
N SER A 41 5.55 -8.40 12.59
CA SER A 41 5.14 -7.35 11.65
C SER A 41 3.95 -7.77 10.78
N PRO A 42 2.88 -6.95 10.67
CA PRO A 42 1.71 -7.30 9.87
C PRO A 42 2.03 -7.51 8.38
N HIS A 43 3.16 -7.00 7.88
CA HIS A 43 3.45 -6.86 6.46
C HIS A 43 4.77 -7.48 5.97
N THR A 44 5.56 -8.13 6.85
CA THR A 44 6.67 -9.01 6.44
C THR A 44 6.57 -10.34 7.17
N ARG A 45 6.07 -11.39 6.51
CA ARG A 45 5.95 -12.71 7.13
C ARG A 45 6.62 -13.79 6.28
N GLY A 46 7.51 -14.55 6.91
CA GLY A 46 8.16 -15.70 6.27
C GLY A 46 7.19 -16.85 5.93
N THR A 47 6.04 -16.97 6.62
CA THR A 47 5.06 -18.04 6.37
C THR A 47 3.59 -17.63 6.55
N PRO A 48 2.64 -18.21 5.80
CA PRO A 48 1.20 -18.09 5.99
C PRO A 48 0.65 -18.30 7.43
N LEU A 49 -0.41 -17.57 7.83
CA LEU A 49 -1.28 -17.85 8.97
C LEU A 49 -2.20 -19.05 8.68
N PRO A 50 -2.05 -20.17 9.41
CA PRO A 50 -2.93 -21.32 9.27
C PRO A 50 -4.39 -20.98 9.65
N VAL A 51 -5.36 -21.64 9.00
CA VAL A 51 -6.80 -21.44 9.26
C VAL A 51 -7.20 -21.58 10.75
N PRO A 52 -6.64 -22.53 11.54
CA PRO A 52 -6.91 -22.61 12.97
C PRO A 52 -6.57 -21.35 13.76
N ASP A 53 -5.55 -20.62 13.34
CA ASP A 53 -4.99 -19.49 14.08
C ASP A 53 -5.65 -18.15 13.70
N ARG A 54 -6.55 -18.16 12.70
CA ARG A 54 -7.24 -16.95 12.24
C ARG A 54 -8.42 -16.64 13.17
N PRO A 55 -8.37 -15.51 13.90
CA PRO A 55 -9.44 -15.13 14.81
C PRO A 55 -10.71 -14.70 14.05
N PRO A 56 -11.85 -14.59 14.76
CA PRO A 56 -13.04 -13.93 14.23
C PRO A 56 -12.73 -12.51 13.75
N LEU A 57 -13.39 -12.08 12.68
CA LEU A 57 -13.30 -10.73 12.15
C LEU A 57 -13.79 -9.72 13.20
N ALA A 58 -13.01 -8.66 13.40
CA ALA A 58 -13.41 -7.54 14.23
C ALA A 58 -14.38 -6.62 13.47
N ALA A 59 -15.23 -5.89 14.22
CA ALA A 59 -16.15 -4.92 13.64
C ALA A 59 -15.44 -3.79 12.87
N ASN A 60 -14.17 -3.53 13.18
CA ASN A 60 -13.35 -2.50 12.55
C ASN A 60 -12.24 -3.11 11.67
N ALA A 61 -12.41 -4.35 11.20
CA ALA A 61 -11.38 -5.00 10.38
C ALA A 61 -11.03 -4.14 9.16
N SER A 62 -12.02 -3.59 8.44
CA SER A 62 -11.77 -2.69 7.31
C SER A 62 -11.00 -1.44 7.71
N ASP A 63 -11.29 -0.83 8.87
CA ASP A 63 -10.52 0.32 9.36
C ASP A 63 -9.06 -0.03 9.65
N ASN A 64 -8.79 -1.26 10.13
CA ASN A 64 -7.42 -1.71 10.37
C ASN A 64 -6.66 -1.93 9.06
N ALA A 65 -7.32 -2.44 8.01
CA ALA A 65 -6.71 -2.53 6.68
C ALA A 65 -6.40 -1.13 6.15
N ARG A 66 -7.39 -0.22 6.17
CA ARG A 66 -7.24 1.17 5.74
C ARG A 66 -6.27 2.02 6.57
N ARG A 67 -5.73 1.46 7.66
CA ARG A 67 -4.92 2.23 8.59
C ARG A 67 -3.60 2.59 7.93
N ASP A 68 -3.34 3.89 7.91
CA ASP A 68 -2.04 4.42 7.55
C ASP A 68 -1.09 4.23 8.73
N TYR A 69 0.03 3.56 8.50
CA TYR A 69 1.06 3.39 9.54
C TYR A 69 1.78 4.72 9.83
N ASP A 70 1.72 5.65 8.89
CA ASP A 70 2.36 6.96 8.96
C ASP A 70 1.51 8.01 9.65
N ASP A 71 0.21 7.78 9.79
CA ASP A 71 -0.70 8.72 10.44
C ASP A 71 -0.91 8.37 11.93
N PRO A 72 -0.39 9.15 12.90
CA PRO A 72 -0.76 9.00 14.30
C PRO A 72 -2.22 9.38 14.58
N ALA A 73 -2.91 10.03 13.64
CA ALA A 73 -4.15 10.75 13.85
C ALA A 73 -5.38 10.22 13.07
N SER A 74 -5.29 9.26 12.15
CA SER A 74 -6.49 8.64 11.56
C SER A 74 -6.67 7.18 12.00
N ALA A 75 -7.80 6.74 12.55
CA ALA A 75 -8.93 7.47 13.09
C ALA A 75 -8.78 7.55 14.61
N ALA A 76 -9.22 8.64 15.23
CA ALA A 76 -9.93 8.46 16.49
C ALA A 76 -10.91 7.31 16.22
N ARG A 77 -10.63 6.08 16.73
CA ARG A 77 -11.61 4.98 16.71
C ARG A 77 -12.91 5.67 17.03
N PRO A 78 -13.96 5.64 16.17
CA PRO A 78 -15.16 6.43 16.40
C PRO A 78 -15.47 6.28 17.88
N ALA A 79 -15.32 7.39 18.63
CA ALA A 79 -15.03 7.32 20.06
C ALA A 79 -15.99 6.30 20.64
N ARG A 80 -15.46 5.14 21.09
CA ARG A 80 -16.33 4.06 21.58
C ARG A 80 -17.25 4.75 22.56
N PRO A 81 -18.58 4.77 22.36
CA PRO A 81 -19.45 5.50 23.26
C PRO A 81 -19.29 4.86 24.64
N SER A 82 -18.39 5.38 25.46
CA SER A 82 -18.30 4.96 26.84
C SER A 82 -19.45 5.66 27.56
N MET A 83 -19.93 5.09 28.66
CA MET A 83 -20.80 5.83 29.56
C MET A 83 -20.07 7.00 30.27
N ALA A 84 -19.22 7.77 29.56
CA ALA A 84 -18.64 9.04 29.98
C ALA A 84 -19.71 10.02 30.52
N ALA A 85 -20.94 9.91 30.02
CA ALA A 85 -22.05 10.78 30.44
C ALA A 85 -22.61 10.48 31.84
N ALA A 86 -22.50 9.25 32.38
CA ALA A 86 -23.07 8.92 33.68
C ALA A 86 -22.14 9.26 34.86
N ASN A 87 -20.85 9.48 34.59
CA ASN A 87 -19.81 9.70 35.61
C ASN A 87 -19.25 11.13 35.64
N GLN A 88 -20.05 12.14 35.25
CA GLN A 88 -19.71 13.56 35.45
C GLN A 88 -19.52 13.97 36.93
N ARG A 89 -19.67 13.04 37.89
CA ARG A 89 -19.36 13.25 39.31
C ARG A 89 -17.93 12.86 39.72
N ALA A 90 -17.13 12.22 38.88
CA ALA A 90 -15.74 11.90 39.18
C ALA A 90 -14.81 12.95 38.55
N VAL A 91 -14.54 14.04 39.28
CA VAL A 91 -13.28 14.77 39.09
C VAL A 91 -12.18 13.72 39.22
N ALA A 92 -11.30 13.62 38.22
CA ALA A 92 -10.22 12.65 38.12
C ALA A 92 -9.49 12.45 39.47
N ALA A 93 -9.95 11.47 40.25
CA ALA A 93 -9.10 10.82 41.23
C ALA A 93 -7.99 10.20 40.40
N GLY A 94 -6.75 10.70 40.56
CA GLY A 94 -5.65 10.42 39.64
C GLY A 94 -5.59 8.95 39.26
N CYS A 95 -5.73 8.64 37.97
CA CYS A 95 -5.58 7.29 37.47
C CYS A 95 -4.12 6.87 37.60
N SER A 96 -3.77 6.33 38.77
CA SER A 96 -2.40 5.99 39.13
C SER A 96 -2.30 4.50 39.39
N VAL A 97 -1.47 3.81 38.61
CA VAL A 97 -1.12 2.40 38.80
C VAL A 97 -0.64 2.15 40.24
N ALA A 98 0.11 3.09 40.82
CA ALA A 98 0.59 2.98 42.19
C ALA A 98 -0.55 3.02 43.23
N ASP A 99 -1.62 3.78 42.99
CA ASP A 99 -2.78 3.82 43.87
C ASP A 99 -3.53 2.47 43.87
N PHE A 100 -3.76 1.89 42.68
CA PHE A 100 -4.30 0.53 42.57
C PHE A 100 -3.41 -0.51 43.26
N ALA A 101 -2.10 -0.45 43.04
CA ALA A 101 -1.14 -1.38 43.63
C ALA A 101 -1.07 -1.29 45.16
N SER A 102 -1.41 -0.13 45.74
CA SER A 102 -1.40 0.09 47.19
C SER A 102 -2.65 -0.42 47.92
N ARG A 103 -3.72 -0.73 47.19
CA ARG A 103 -5.03 -1.09 47.76
C ARG A 103 -5.29 -2.58 47.68
N THR A 104 -6.01 -3.10 48.67
CA THR A 104 -6.44 -4.50 48.72
C THR A 104 -7.89 -4.61 49.18
N GLY A 105 -8.52 -5.77 48.97
CA GLY A 105 -9.82 -6.06 49.56
C GLY A 105 -10.91 -5.08 49.12
N ALA A 106 -11.76 -4.66 50.07
CA ALA A 106 -12.85 -3.71 49.80
C ALA A 106 -12.35 -2.31 49.35
N ALA A 107 -11.15 -1.90 49.77
CA ALA A 107 -10.57 -0.61 49.36
C ALA A 107 -10.20 -0.62 47.87
N LEU A 108 -9.70 -1.75 47.36
CA LEU A 108 -9.43 -1.93 45.93
C LEU A 108 -10.73 -1.91 45.13
N VAL A 109 -11.76 -2.66 45.57
CA VAL A 109 -13.08 -2.67 44.92
C VAL A 109 -13.69 -1.27 44.84
N THR A 110 -13.58 -0.49 45.93
CA THR A 110 -14.08 0.89 45.97
C THR A 110 -13.36 1.76 44.95
N GLN A 111 -12.04 1.64 44.84
CA GLN A 111 -11.23 2.38 43.87
C GLN A 111 -11.60 2.01 42.42
N ILE A 112 -11.78 0.71 42.13
CA ILE A 112 -12.20 0.24 40.80
C ILE A 112 -13.55 0.87 40.42
N LYS A 113 -14.55 0.80 41.32
CA LYS A 113 -15.89 1.34 41.06
C LYS A 113 -15.91 2.86 40.91
N ALA A 114 -15.02 3.58 41.59
CA ALA A 114 -14.90 5.04 41.49
C ALA A 114 -14.19 5.51 40.21
N SER A 115 -13.54 4.60 39.47
CA SER A 115 -12.74 4.93 38.28
C SER A 115 -13.58 5.01 36.99
N THR A 116 -13.03 5.64 35.96
CA THR A 116 -13.57 5.51 34.59
C THR A 116 -13.12 4.19 33.96
N THR A 117 -13.86 3.70 32.95
CA THR A 117 -13.44 2.53 32.17
C THR A 117 -12.14 2.82 31.39
N GLU A 118 -11.93 4.06 30.96
CA GLU A 118 -10.65 4.53 30.39
C GLU A 118 -9.49 4.37 31.39
N CYS A 119 -9.69 4.76 32.65
CA CYS A 119 -8.68 4.58 33.69
C CYS A 119 -8.35 3.09 33.91
N VAL A 120 -9.38 2.25 34.05
CA VAL A 120 -9.17 0.80 34.24
C VAL A 120 -8.48 0.16 33.02
N ASN A 121 -8.76 0.63 31.80
CA ASN A 121 -8.08 0.16 30.59
C ASN A 121 -6.56 0.38 30.63
N THR A 122 -6.06 1.42 31.30
CA THR A 122 -4.61 1.63 31.46
C THR A 122 -3.93 0.49 32.23
N LEU A 123 -4.69 -0.32 32.98
CA LEU A 123 -4.12 -1.41 33.78
C LEU A 123 -3.72 -2.64 32.96
N PHE A 124 -4.17 -2.76 31.69
CA PHE A 124 -3.81 -3.88 30.81
C PHE A 124 -2.31 -3.91 30.45
N THR A 125 -1.61 -2.79 30.58
CA THR A 125 -0.18 -2.67 30.24
C THR A 125 0.72 -2.66 31.47
N VAL A 126 0.18 -2.88 32.67
CA VAL A 126 0.97 -2.88 33.90
C VAL A 126 1.86 -4.12 33.95
N SER A 127 3.10 -3.94 34.37
CA SER A 127 4.10 -5.01 34.48
C SER A 127 4.83 -4.97 35.84
N GLY A 128 5.65 -5.98 36.10
CA GLY A 128 6.54 -6.01 37.27
C GLY A 128 5.80 -6.10 38.61
N THR A 129 6.38 -5.51 39.66
CA THR A 129 5.84 -5.61 41.03
C THR A 129 4.43 -5.02 41.19
N ASN A 130 4.10 -3.99 40.40
CA ASN A 130 2.74 -3.43 40.37
C ASN A 130 1.73 -4.43 39.79
N ALA A 131 2.08 -5.14 38.72
CA ALA A 131 1.21 -6.18 38.13
C ALA A 131 0.86 -7.25 39.17
N ARG A 132 1.86 -7.75 39.90
CA ARG A 132 1.65 -8.71 40.99
C ARG A 132 0.76 -8.14 42.10
N SER A 133 1.04 -6.91 42.56
CA SER A 133 0.28 -6.30 43.67
C SER A 133 -1.20 -6.14 43.33
N ILE A 134 -1.50 -5.72 42.09
CA ILE A 134 -2.86 -5.47 41.62
C ILE A 134 -3.60 -6.77 41.30
N PHE A 135 -2.94 -7.71 40.60
CA PHE A 135 -3.62 -8.83 39.94
C PHE A 135 -3.33 -10.21 40.53
N ARG A 136 -2.65 -10.33 41.67
CA ARG A 136 -2.53 -11.63 42.36
C ARG A 136 -3.90 -12.24 42.67
N GLU A 137 -3.95 -13.58 42.76
CA GLU A 137 -5.21 -14.35 42.88
C GLU A 137 -6.16 -13.83 43.98
N GLU A 138 -5.63 -13.46 45.14
CA GLU A 138 -6.40 -12.91 46.27
C GLU A 138 -7.22 -11.66 45.89
N GLN A 139 -6.61 -10.74 45.13
CA GLN A 139 -7.28 -9.50 44.72
C GLN A 139 -8.31 -9.78 43.64
N MET A 140 -7.94 -10.61 42.65
CA MET A 140 -8.86 -11.05 41.60
C MET A 140 -10.09 -11.76 42.19
N THR A 141 -9.88 -12.61 43.20
CA THR A 141 -10.96 -13.34 43.90
C THR A 141 -11.89 -12.36 44.60
N THR A 142 -11.33 -11.37 45.28
CA THR A 142 -12.12 -10.30 45.93
C THR A 142 -12.97 -9.54 44.92
N VAL A 143 -12.38 -9.13 43.79
CA VAL A 143 -13.09 -8.37 42.76
C VAL A 143 -14.15 -9.21 42.06
N ALA A 144 -13.90 -10.51 41.86
CA ALA A 144 -14.88 -11.43 41.30
C ALA A 144 -16.12 -11.61 42.21
N TYR A 145 -15.93 -11.68 43.54
CA TYR A 145 -17.05 -11.63 44.47
C TYR A 145 -17.76 -10.28 44.50
N ALA A 146 -17.04 -9.17 44.30
CA ALA A 146 -17.68 -7.87 44.15
C ALA A 146 -18.59 -7.80 42.90
N LEU A 147 -18.25 -8.50 41.81
CA LEU A 147 -19.13 -8.66 40.64
C LEU A 147 -20.41 -9.42 41.04
N ARG A 148 -20.29 -10.54 41.76
CA ARG A 148 -21.46 -11.27 42.28
C ARG A 148 -22.39 -10.36 43.09
N ASP A 149 -21.81 -9.60 44.02
CA ASP A 149 -22.58 -8.79 44.97
C ASP A 149 -23.30 -7.62 44.30
N LEU A 150 -22.68 -6.99 43.29
CA LEU A 150 -23.32 -5.89 42.54
C LEU A 150 -24.30 -6.40 41.47
N ALA A 151 -24.12 -7.62 40.97
CA ALA A 151 -24.92 -8.16 39.88
C ALA A 151 -26.40 -8.30 40.25
N GLY A 152 -26.72 -8.56 41.51
CA GLY A 152 -28.11 -8.64 41.99
C GLY A 152 -28.90 -7.34 41.84
N SER A 153 -28.23 -6.18 41.82
CA SER A 153 -28.84 -4.86 41.66
C SER A 153 -28.36 -4.13 40.40
N TYR A 154 -27.77 -4.86 39.45
CA TYR A 154 -27.29 -4.28 38.20
C TYR A 154 -28.45 -3.64 37.42
N PRO A 155 -28.38 -2.32 37.11
CA PRO A 155 -29.50 -1.58 36.53
C PRO A 155 -29.46 -1.51 34.99
N GLY A 156 -28.61 -2.30 34.32
CA GLY A 156 -28.43 -2.21 32.86
C GLY A 156 -27.55 -1.04 32.41
N ASN A 157 -26.73 -0.47 33.30
CA ASN A 157 -25.81 0.64 33.00
C ASN A 157 -24.66 0.71 34.03
N ALA A 158 -23.76 1.70 33.90
CA ALA A 158 -22.56 1.87 34.73
C ALA A 158 -22.82 2.34 36.18
N GLY A 159 -24.06 2.64 36.58
CA GLY A 159 -24.35 3.29 37.86
C GLY A 159 -23.88 2.55 39.12
N THR A 160 -23.59 1.24 39.03
CA THR A 160 -23.05 0.42 40.13
C THR A 160 -21.55 0.14 40.06
N GLY A 161 -20.87 0.62 39.01
CA GLY A 161 -19.47 0.31 38.71
C GLY A 161 -19.26 -1.08 38.08
N ALA A 162 -20.32 -1.72 37.60
CA ALA A 162 -20.25 -3.04 36.96
C ALA A 162 -19.24 -3.12 35.80
N PRO A 163 -19.24 -2.20 34.81
CA PRO A 163 -18.29 -2.30 33.69
C PRO A 163 -16.84 -2.17 34.15
N GLN A 164 -16.54 -1.32 35.13
CA GLN A 164 -15.19 -1.20 35.71
C GLN A 164 -14.73 -2.50 36.38
N VAL A 165 -15.61 -3.15 37.13
CA VAL A 165 -15.32 -4.41 37.82
C VAL A 165 -15.05 -5.53 36.80
N VAL A 166 -15.89 -5.66 35.77
CA VAL A 166 -15.70 -6.66 34.71
C VAL A 166 -14.41 -6.39 33.93
N LEU A 167 -14.16 -5.13 33.56
CA LEU A 167 -12.98 -4.73 32.82
C LEU A 167 -11.69 -4.95 33.63
N PHE A 168 -11.72 -4.69 34.95
CA PHE A 168 -10.58 -4.98 35.84
C PHE A 168 -10.28 -6.49 35.89
N LEU A 169 -11.31 -7.33 35.97
CA LEU A 169 -11.14 -8.78 35.94
C LEU A 169 -10.53 -9.24 34.61
N ARG A 170 -10.95 -8.66 33.49
CA ARG A 170 -10.31 -8.91 32.19
C ARG A 170 -8.84 -8.48 32.19
N ALA A 171 -8.52 -7.30 32.72
CA ALA A 171 -7.16 -6.80 32.80
C ALA A 171 -6.26 -7.77 33.60
N GLY A 172 -6.75 -8.31 34.71
CA GLY A 172 -5.98 -9.26 35.50
C GLY A 172 -5.70 -10.58 34.78
N TYR A 173 -6.70 -11.18 34.13
CA TYR A 173 -6.48 -12.36 33.30
C TYR A 173 -5.53 -12.09 32.13
N TYR A 174 -5.64 -10.92 31.49
CA TYR A 174 -4.74 -10.53 30.41
C TYR A 174 -3.29 -10.39 30.89
N VAL A 175 -3.05 -9.62 31.95
CA VAL A 175 -1.69 -9.39 32.47
C VAL A 175 -1.09 -10.69 33.01
N GLN A 176 -1.89 -11.52 33.69
CA GLN A 176 -1.44 -12.82 34.18
C GLN A 176 -1.07 -13.78 33.04
N TRP A 177 -1.79 -13.74 31.92
CA TRP A 177 -1.48 -14.57 30.76
C TRP A 177 -0.10 -14.24 30.17
N TYR A 178 0.25 -12.96 30.07
CA TYR A 178 1.52 -12.51 29.49
C TYR A 178 2.69 -12.48 30.48
N ASP A 179 2.42 -12.37 31.78
CA ASP A 179 3.46 -12.33 32.83
C ASP A 179 3.09 -13.24 34.03
N PRO A 180 2.91 -14.56 33.81
CA PRO A 180 2.44 -15.48 34.85
C PRO A 180 3.48 -15.68 35.96
N THR A 181 4.77 -15.50 35.66
CA THR A 181 5.88 -15.64 36.61
C THR A 181 5.87 -14.53 37.66
N THR A 182 5.51 -13.31 37.24
CA THR A 182 5.43 -12.15 38.15
C THR A 182 4.11 -12.13 38.91
N VAL A 183 2.98 -12.27 38.20
CA VAL A 183 1.64 -12.19 38.80
C VAL A 183 1.33 -13.39 39.69
N GLY A 184 1.79 -14.58 39.29
CA GLY A 184 1.44 -15.85 39.90
C GLY A 184 0.37 -16.61 39.12
N THR A 185 0.02 -17.79 39.63
CA THR A 185 -1.01 -18.65 39.04
C THR A 185 -2.39 -18.32 39.58
N TYR A 186 -3.42 -18.60 38.79
CA TYR A 186 -4.82 -18.56 39.21
C TYR A 186 -5.34 -19.96 39.44
N GLY A 187 -5.94 -20.18 40.61
CA GLY A 187 -6.37 -21.48 41.08
C GLY A 187 -7.89 -21.61 41.22
N PRO A 188 -8.33 -22.70 41.90
CA PRO A 188 -9.75 -23.00 42.08
C PRO A 188 -10.54 -21.93 42.85
N ALA A 189 -9.87 -21.12 43.69
CA ALA A 189 -10.52 -20.06 44.46
C ALA A 189 -11.05 -18.96 43.54
N LEU A 190 -10.18 -18.43 42.66
CA LEU A 190 -10.61 -17.45 41.66
C LEU A 190 -11.62 -18.05 40.69
N LYS A 191 -11.42 -19.30 40.24
CA LYS A 191 -12.38 -19.99 39.36
C LYS A 191 -13.78 -20.08 39.97
N THR A 192 -13.87 -20.33 41.28
CA THR A 192 -15.16 -20.36 41.99
C THR A 192 -15.77 -18.97 42.07
N ALA A 193 -14.98 -17.96 42.40
CA ALA A 193 -15.45 -16.58 42.51
C ALA A 193 -15.92 -16.01 41.16
N ILE A 194 -15.18 -16.26 40.07
CA ILE A 194 -15.52 -15.76 38.74
C ILE A 194 -16.81 -16.37 38.22
N ARG A 195 -17.00 -17.69 38.44
CA ARG A 195 -18.26 -18.37 38.12
C ARG A 195 -19.43 -17.76 38.88
N SER A 196 -19.26 -17.53 40.19
CA SER A 196 -20.32 -16.89 40.98
C SER A 196 -20.65 -15.48 40.51
N GLY A 197 -19.65 -14.70 40.08
CA GLY A 197 -19.85 -13.36 39.53
C GLY A 197 -20.58 -13.35 38.19
N LEU A 198 -20.10 -14.15 37.23
CA LEU A 198 -20.71 -14.28 35.91
C LEU A 198 -22.11 -14.90 35.96
N ASP A 199 -22.33 -15.92 36.81
CA ASP A 199 -23.65 -16.53 37.01
C ASP A 199 -24.65 -15.48 37.50
N ALA A 200 -24.28 -14.68 38.51
CA ALA A 200 -25.15 -13.63 39.03
C ALA A 200 -25.41 -12.53 37.99
N PHE A 201 -24.39 -12.13 37.22
CA PHE A 201 -24.52 -11.11 36.18
C PHE A 201 -25.47 -11.55 35.06
N PHE A 202 -25.27 -12.74 34.49
CA PHE A 202 -26.10 -13.23 33.38
C PHE A 202 -27.51 -13.63 33.80
N ALA A 203 -27.73 -13.94 35.09
CA ALA A 203 -29.06 -14.19 35.66
C ALA A 203 -29.88 -12.91 35.88
N ASN A 204 -29.25 -11.73 35.96
CA ASN A 204 -29.97 -10.46 36.08
C ASN A 204 -30.70 -10.15 34.76
N SER A 205 -31.98 -9.76 34.84
CA SER A 205 -32.81 -9.44 33.67
C SER A 205 -32.24 -8.29 32.83
N HIS A 206 -31.63 -7.29 33.47
CA HIS A 206 -31.02 -6.14 32.79
C HIS A 206 -29.79 -6.52 31.97
N SER A 207 -29.17 -7.69 32.19
CA SER A 207 -28.10 -8.19 31.32
C SER A 207 -28.58 -8.45 29.88
N SER A 208 -29.90 -8.49 29.66
CA SER A 208 -30.54 -8.72 28.37
C SER A 208 -31.19 -7.46 27.78
N ASP A 209 -31.04 -6.29 28.42
CA ASP A 209 -31.56 -5.02 27.90
C ASP A 209 -30.83 -4.66 26.60
N VAL A 210 -31.57 -4.35 25.53
CA VAL A 210 -31.00 -3.92 24.25
C VAL A 210 -30.77 -2.41 24.29
N THR A 211 -29.74 -2.00 25.03
CA THR A 211 -29.30 -0.61 25.14
C THR A 211 -27.78 -0.53 25.07
N ASP A 212 -27.24 0.57 24.58
CA ASP A 212 -25.78 0.74 24.49
C ASP A 212 -25.10 0.75 25.87
N ALA A 213 -25.80 1.28 26.88
CA ALA A 213 -25.36 1.29 28.27
C ALA A 213 -25.22 -0.12 28.88
N ASN A 214 -26.19 -1.01 28.65
CA ASN A 214 -26.05 -2.41 29.05
C ASN A 214 -24.97 -3.09 28.20
N GLY A 215 -25.00 -2.84 26.89
CA GLY A 215 -24.09 -3.40 25.92
C GLY A 215 -22.63 -3.28 26.35
N GLU A 216 -22.20 -2.13 26.87
CA GLU A 216 -20.81 -1.93 27.32
C GLU A 216 -20.41 -2.97 28.38
N THR A 217 -21.25 -3.18 29.40
CA THR A 217 -20.95 -4.18 30.44
C THR A 217 -21.10 -5.61 29.91
N LEU A 218 -22.13 -5.85 29.10
CA LEU A 218 -22.42 -7.17 28.53
C LEU A 218 -21.31 -7.65 27.60
N ALA A 219 -20.82 -6.81 26.70
CA ALA A 219 -19.75 -7.15 25.76
C ALA A 219 -18.46 -7.53 26.51
N GLU A 220 -18.13 -6.76 27.55
CA GLU A 220 -17.00 -7.02 28.44
C GLU A 220 -17.18 -8.33 29.22
N ALA A 221 -18.39 -8.60 29.72
CA ALA A 221 -18.68 -9.84 30.44
C ALA A 221 -18.61 -11.08 29.53
N VAL A 222 -19.02 -10.95 28.27
CA VAL A 222 -18.88 -12.03 27.27
C VAL A 222 -17.40 -12.30 26.98
N THR A 223 -16.55 -11.27 26.87
CA THR A 223 -15.10 -11.49 26.71
C THR A 223 -14.46 -12.08 27.98
N LEU A 224 -14.98 -11.75 29.16
CA LEU A 224 -14.51 -12.33 30.42
C LEU A 224 -14.76 -13.84 30.51
N ILE A 225 -15.80 -14.38 29.85
CA ILE A 225 -16.01 -15.84 29.73
C ILE A 225 -14.74 -16.49 29.16
N ASP A 226 -14.22 -15.94 28.06
CA ASP A 226 -13.01 -16.41 27.40
C ASP A 226 -11.75 -16.14 28.25
N SER A 227 -11.62 -14.93 28.77
CA SER A 227 -10.45 -14.55 29.59
C SER A 227 -10.26 -15.47 30.80
N ALA A 228 -11.36 -15.96 31.38
CA ALA A 228 -11.37 -16.90 32.49
C ALA A 228 -11.38 -18.39 32.07
N GLN A 229 -11.33 -18.69 30.77
CA GLN A 229 -11.44 -20.04 30.19
C GLN A 229 -12.70 -20.81 30.63
N GLU A 230 -13.84 -20.11 30.74
CA GLU A 230 -15.15 -20.68 31.13
C GLU A 230 -16.08 -20.91 29.93
N ASN A 231 -15.51 -21.01 28.72
CA ASN A 231 -16.22 -21.13 27.44
C ASN A 231 -17.29 -22.24 27.46
N ALA A 232 -16.98 -23.39 28.06
CA ALA A 232 -17.90 -24.53 28.17
C ALA A 232 -19.14 -24.24 29.02
N ARG A 233 -18.97 -23.58 30.17
CA ARG A 233 -20.05 -23.34 31.15
C ARG A 233 -21.09 -22.36 30.61
N TYR A 234 -20.64 -21.36 29.85
CA TYR A 234 -21.48 -20.25 29.39
C TYR A 234 -21.93 -20.38 27.93
N LEU A 235 -21.92 -21.59 27.36
CA LEU A 235 -22.50 -21.87 26.04
C LEU A 235 -23.98 -21.43 25.93
N TYR A 236 -24.73 -21.44 27.03
CA TYR A 236 -26.10 -20.92 27.05
C TYR A 236 -26.17 -19.41 26.78
N VAL A 237 -25.16 -18.63 27.17
CA VAL A 237 -25.06 -17.18 26.89
C VAL A 237 -24.77 -16.96 25.41
N VAL A 238 -23.86 -17.77 24.82
CA VAL A 238 -23.59 -17.77 23.38
C VAL A 238 -24.89 -18.01 22.61
N LYS A 239 -25.61 -19.09 22.94
CA LYS A 239 -26.91 -19.42 22.31
C LYS A 239 -27.94 -18.30 22.49
N ARG A 240 -28.03 -17.69 23.68
CA ARG A 240 -28.95 -16.57 23.97
C ARG A 240 -28.67 -15.36 23.09
N LEU A 241 -27.40 -14.95 22.98
CA LEU A 241 -27.03 -13.73 22.23
C LEU A 241 -27.18 -13.92 20.72
N LEU A 242 -26.82 -15.09 20.19
CA LEU A 242 -27.08 -15.42 18.80
C LEU A 242 -28.59 -15.43 18.50
N ALA A 243 -29.41 -16.07 19.34
CA ALA A 243 -30.86 -16.11 19.13
C ALA A 243 -31.56 -14.75 19.31
N GLY A 244 -30.99 -13.84 20.13
CA GLY A 244 -31.58 -12.55 20.45
C GLY A 244 -31.32 -11.45 19.43
N TYR A 245 -30.26 -11.55 18.63
CA TYR A 245 -29.87 -10.50 17.69
C TYR A 245 -30.99 -10.22 16.66
N ASN A 246 -31.31 -8.94 16.52
CA ASN A 246 -32.24 -8.41 15.52
C ASN A 246 -31.93 -6.92 15.30
N SER A 247 -32.67 -6.24 14.42
CA SER A 247 -32.38 -4.86 14.02
C SER A 247 -32.38 -3.83 15.14
N SER A 248 -32.99 -4.12 16.31
CA SER A 248 -32.89 -3.24 17.49
C SER A 248 -31.47 -3.10 18.04
N TYR A 249 -30.57 -4.04 17.73
CA TYR A 249 -29.17 -4.01 18.15
C TYR A 249 -28.34 -3.04 17.30
N ASP A 250 -28.79 -2.73 16.07
CA ASP A 250 -27.95 -2.09 15.05
C ASP A 250 -27.49 -0.68 15.41
N ALA A 251 -28.33 0.05 16.16
CA ALA A 251 -28.05 1.39 16.65
C ALA A 251 -27.05 1.41 17.82
N SER A 252 -26.80 0.27 18.47
CA SER A 252 -25.87 0.17 19.60
C SER A 252 -24.56 -0.48 19.16
N TRP A 253 -23.46 0.25 19.35
CA TRP A 253 -22.13 -0.28 19.10
C TRP A 253 -21.83 -1.45 20.02
N TRP A 254 -22.14 -1.30 21.31
CA TRP A 254 -21.78 -2.31 22.30
C TRP A 254 -22.67 -3.54 22.28
N MET A 255 -23.94 -3.42 21.89
CA MET A 255 -24.78 -4.60 21.67
C MET A 255 -24.27 -5.42 20.49
N LYS A 256 -23.90 -4.79 19.36
CA LYS A 256 -23.22 -5.48 18.26
C LYS A 256 -21.90 -6.12 18.70
N ALA A 257 -21.10 -5.43 19.50
CA ALA A 257 -19.86 -5.97 20.06
C ALA A 257 -20.13 -7.20 20.95
N SER A 258 -21.17 -7.18 21.78
CA SER A 258 -21.54 -8.31 22.63
C SER A 258 -21.89 -9.57 21.84
N VAL A 259 -22.60 -9.41 20.71
CA VAL A 259 -22.89 -10.50 19.79
C VAL A 259 -21.61 -10.97 19.10
N ASN A 260 -20.76 -10.06 18.62
CA ASN A 260 -19.51 -10.46 17.97
C ASN A 260 -18.57 -11.23 18.91
N ASN A 261 -18.49 -10.82 20.19
CA ASN A 261 -17.62 -11.44 21.17
C ASN A 261 -17.95 -12.91 21.45
N VAL A 262 -19.18 -13.38 21.14
CA VAL A 262 -19.50 -14.81 21.26
C VAL A 262 -18.68 -15.66 20.31
N PHE A 263 -18.30 -15.14 19.14
CA PHE A 263 -17.45 -15.85 18.20
C PHE A 263 -16.02 -16.00 18.73
N THR A 264 -15.54 -15.06 19.54
CA THR A 264 -14.28 -15.23 20.28
C THR A 264 -14.40 -16.35 21.32
N VAL A 265 -15.53 -16.42 22.04
CA VAL A 265 -15.79 -17.51 22.99
C VAL A 265 -15.82 -18.87 22.30
N LEU A 266 -16.41 -18.97 21.10
CA LEU A 266 -16.40 -20.19 20.29
C LEU A 266 -14.98 -20.51 19.80
N PHE A 267 -14.33 -19.55 19.14
CA PHE A 267 -13.00 -19.68 18.56
C PHE A 267 -11.98 -20.17 19.59
N ARG A 268 -11.95 -19.53 20.76
CA ARG A 268 -11.06 -19.91 21.86
C ARG A 268 -11.50 -21.18 22.58
N GLY A 269 -12.80 -21.44 22.61
CA GLY A 269 -13.35 -22.68 23.14
C GLY A 269 -12.77 -23.92 22.47
N HIS A 270 -12.43 -23.86 21.18
CA HIS A 270 -11.77 -24.97 20.49
C HIS A 270 -10.40 -25.37 21.08
N GLN A 271 -9.73 -24.47 21.84
CA GLN A 271 -8.51 -24.79 22.58
C GLN A 271 -8.75 -25.26 24.03
N VAL A 272 -10.01 -25.27 24.48
CA VAL A 272 -10.43 -25.69 25.83
C VAL A 272 -11.09 -27.09 25.76
N PRO A 273 -10.46 -28.15 26.32
CA PRO A 273 -10.99 -29.52 26.23
C PRO A 273 -12.42 -29.68 26.74
N GLU A 274 -12.79 -28.97 27.80
CA GLU A 274 -14.13 -28.99 28.38
C GLU A 274 -15.19 -28.42 27.43
N PHE A 275 -14.84 -27.40 26.64
CA PHE A 275 -15.75 -26.82 25.65
C PHE A 275 -15.98 -27.82 24.52
N VAL A 276 -14.91 -28.45 24.02
CA VAL A 276 -14.97 -29.45 22.97
C VAL A 276 -15.85 -30.63 23.39
N THR A 277 -15.71 -31.07 24.65
CA THR A 277 -16.56 -32.12 25.23
C THR A 277 -18.03 -31.66 25.33
N ALA A 278 -18.26 -30.44 25.83
CA ALA A 278 -19.60 -29.89 26.01
C ALA A 278 -20.36 -29.79 24.67
N VAL A 279 -19.75 -29.24 23.61
CA VAL A 279 -20.40 -29.09 22.31
C VAL A 279 -20.65 -30.44 21.62
N GLN A 280 -19.74 -31.42 21.76
CA GLN A 280 -19.99 -32.77 21.24
C GLN A 280 -21.13 -33.48 21.97
N SER A 281 -21.30 -33.22 23.27
CA SER A 281 -22.40 -33.78 24.08
C SER A 281 -23.75 -33.10 23.83
N ASP A 282 -23.74 -31.78 23.57
CA ASP A 282 -24.90 -30.96 23.23
C ASP A 282 -24.62 -30.16 21.95
N PRO A 283 -24.91 -30.73 20.77
CA PRO A 283 -24.71 -30.06 19.49
C PRO A 283 -25.65 -28.87 19.25
N SER A 284 -26.55 -28.49 20.17
CA SER A 284 -27.43 -27.32 19.99
C SER A 284 -26.68 -26.00 19.85
N THR A 285 -25.42 -25.94 20.28
CA THR A 285 -24.53 -24.79 20.00
C THR A 285 -24.25 -24.68 18.49
N VAL A 286 -24.00 -25.79 17.80
CA VAL A 286 -23.81 -25.82 16.34
C VAL A 286 -25.09 -25.35 15.64
N ASP A 287 -26.25 -25.82 16.10
CA ASP A 287 -27.55 -25.41 15.53
C ASP A 287 -27.79 -23.91 15.68
N ALA A 288 -27.41 -23.32 16.83
CA ALA A 288 -27.56 -21.89 17.08
C ALA A 288 -26.68 -21.04 16.14
N VAL A 289 -25.44 -21.47 15.90
CA VAL A 289 -24.52 -20.81 14.96
C VAL A 289 -25.06 -20.89 13.53
N ASP A 290 -25.52 -22.07 13.09
CA ASP A 290 -26.13 -22.26 11.78
C ASP A 290 -27.42 -21.45 11.60
N ALA A 291 -28.29 -21.43 12.62
CA ALA A 291 -29.52 -20.64 12.60
C ALA A 291 -29.24 -19.15 12.48
N PHE A 292 -28.28 -18.61 13.23
CA PHE A 292 -27.85 -17.22 13.12
C PHE A 292 -27.33 -16.90 11.71
N ALA A 293 -26.41 -17.72 11.19
CA ALA A 293 -25.86 -17.53 9.85
C ALA A 293 -26.93 -17.54 8.75
N ARG A 294 -27.97 -18.37 8.89
CA ARG A 294 -29.10 -18.42 7.94
C ARG A 294 -30.00 -17.20 8.06
N ALA A 295 -30.34 -16.79 9.29
CA ALA A 295 -31.27 -15.70 9.55
C ALA A 295 -30.72 -14.33 9.13
N HIS A 296 -29.40 -14.16 9.16
CA HIS A 296 -28.74 -12.86 8.97
C HIS A 296 -27.90 -12.78 7.69
N ARG A 297 -28.31 -13.48 6.63
CA ARG A 297 -27.64 -13.38 5.31
C ARG A 297 -27.80 -12.00 4.67
N ASP A 298 -28.82 -11.26 5.07
CA ASP A 298 -29.06 -9.87 4.67
C ASP A 298 -27.95 -8.90 5.12
N LEU A 299 -27.16 -9.28 6.14
CA LEU A 299 -25.99 -8.49 6.55
C LEU A 299 -24.80 -8.60 5.59
N LEU A 300 -24.77 -9.61 4.71
CA LEU A 300 -23.67 -9.80 3.77
C LEU A 300 -23.64 -8.66 2.74
N GLY A 301 -22.45 -8.13 2.48
CA GLY A 301 -22.26 -6.94 1.63
C GLY A 301 -22.52 -5.60 2.35
N THR A 302 -22.75 -5.62 3.67
CA THR A 302 -22.86 -4.42 4.51
C THR A 302 -21.66 -4.27 5.44
N ASP A 303 -21.58 -3.15 6.15
CA ASP A 303 -20.61 -2.88 7.23
C ASP A 303 -20.72 -3.87 8.42
N ARG A 304 -21.79 -4.66 8.48
CA ARG A 304 -22.07 -5.66 9.52
C ARG A 304 -21.86 -7.10 9.08
N ALA A 305 -21.37 -7.32 7.85
CA ALA A 305 -21.15 -8.66 7.31
C ALA A 305 -20.28 -9.56 8.21
N TYR A 306 -19.36 -8.95 8.98
CA TYR A 306 -18.47 -9.66 9.92
C TYR A 306 -19.21 -10.58 10.90
N LEU A 307 -20.42 -10.21 11.36
CA LEU A 307 -21.21 -11.04 12.27
C LEU A 307 -21.59 -12.38 11.63
N THR A 308 -22.17 -12.32 10.43
CA THR A 308 -22.63 -13.50 9.69
C THR A 308 -21.45 -14.33 9.18
N VAL A 309 -20.38 -13.67 8.72
CA VAL A 309 -19.14 -14.34 8.28
C VAL A 309 -18.48 -15.09 9.43
N ASN A 310 -18.42 -14.51 10.63
CA ASN A 310 -17.88 -15.19 11.81
C ASN A 310 -18.70 -16.42 12.20
N ALA A 311 -20.03 -16.37 12.08
CA ALA A 311 -20.87 -17.55 12.25
C ALA A 311 -20.54 -18.65 11.22
N GLY A 312 -20.29 -18.28 9.95
CA GLY A 312 -19.84 -19.21 8.93
C GLY A 312 -18.48 -19.86 9.24
N ARG A 313 -17.50 -19.05 9.67
CA ARG A 313 -16.17 -19.52 10.08
C ARG A 313 -16.26 -20.54 11.22
N GLU A 314 -17.00 -20.21 12.27
CA GLU A 314 -17.14 -21.09 13.43
C GLU A 314 -17.97 -22.35 13.11
N LEU A 315 -18.99 -22.24 12.25
CA LEU A 315 -19.71 -23.41 11.75
C LEU A 315 -18.78 -24.38 11.01
N ALA A 316 -17.93 -23.88 10.11
CA ALA A 316 -16.97 -24.72 9.40
C ALA A 316 -15.87 -25.27 10.32
N ARG A 317 -15.47 -24.54 11.35
CA ARG A 317 -14.49 -24.99 12.36
C ARG A 317 -14.93 -26.25 13.11
N PHE A 318 -16.22 -26.46 13.31
CA PHE A 318 -16.74 -27.70 13.91
C PHE A 318 -16.54 -28.96 13.03
N LEU A 319 -16.21 -28.83 11.74
CA LEU A 319 -15.88 -29.96 10.87
C LEU A 319 -14.65 -30.76 11.35
N GLN A 320 -13.79 -30.13 12.17
CA GLN A 320 -12.62 -30.80 12.76
C GLN A 320 -12.99 -31.97 13.68
N TYR A 321 -14.23 -32.03 14.18
CA TYR A 321 -14.68 -33.07 15.11
C TYR A 321 -15.51 -34.13 14.39
N ALA A 322 -14.96 -35.34 14.27
CA ALA A 322 -15.60 -36.46 13.58
C ALA A 322 -17.05 -36.76 14.05
N SER A 323 -17.34 -36.58 15.34
CA SER A 323 -18.66 -36.78 15.94
C SER A 323 -19.70 -35.76 15.48
N LEU A 324 -19.29 -34.57 15.04
CA LEU A 324 -20.15 -33.48 14.58
C LEU A 324 -20.28 -33.42 13.05
N GLN A 325 -19.35 -34.05 12.31
CA GLN A 325 -19.30 -33.94 10.84
C GLN A 325 -20.61 -34.28 10.13
N SER A 326 -21.33 -35.33 10.55
CA SER A 326 -22.61 -35.72 9.93
C SER A 326 -23.70 -34.66 10.07
N ARG A 327 -23.62 -33.82 11.11
CA ARG A 327 -24.53 -32.69 11.36
C ARG A 327 -24.07 -31.43 10.65
N VAL A 328 -22.77 -31.14 10.67
CA VAL A 328 -22.18 -29.88 10.17
C VAL A 328 -22.06 -29.85 8.65
N ARG A 329 -21.65 -30.97 8.00
CA ARG A 329 -21.53 -31.10 6.53
C ARG A 329 -22.72 -30.54 5.74
N PRO A 330 -23.98 -30.98 5.99
CA PRO A 330 -25.12 -30.48 5.23
C PRO A 330 -25.40 -29.00 5.49
N MET A 331 -25.12 -28.48 6.69
CA MET A 331 -25.28 -27.05 7.02
C MET A 331 -24.28 -26.20 6.22
N VAL A 332 -22.99 -26.57 6.26
CA VAL A 332 -21.93 -25.88 5.51
C VAL A 332 -22.22 -25.90 4.01
N ARG A 333 -22.61 -27.06 3.45
CA ARG A 333 -22.98 -27.16 2.03
C ARG A 333 -24.19 -26.29 1.67
N ALA A 334 -25.20 -26.20 2.54
CA ALA A 334 -26.36 -25.36 2.31
C ALA A 334 -26.03 -23.85 2.32
N HIS A 335 -25.03 -23.43 3.11
CA HIS A 335 -24.53 -22.05 3.04
C HIS A 335 -23.70 -21.81 1.78
N LEU A 336 -22.74 -22.68 1.46
CA LEU A 336 -21.95 -22.58 0.23
C LEU A 336 -22.83 -22.53 -1.03
N SER A 337 -23.92 -23.29 -1.07
CA SER A 337 -24.86 -23.31 -2.21
C SER A 337 -25.70 -22.04 -2.32
N ALA A 338 -25.79 -21.25 -1.27
CA ALA A 338 -26.62 -20.05 -1.21
C ALA A 338 -25.82 -18.74 -1.19
N THR A 339 -24.50 -18.84 -1.20
CA THR A 339 -23.56 -17.73 -1.36
C THR A 339 -22.73 -17.95 -2.62
N SER A 340 -22.07 -16.91 -3.11
CA SER A 340 -21.23 -16.94 -4.30
C SER A 340 -19.76 -16.67 -3.95
N ILE A 341 -18.84 -17.25 -4.73
CA ILE A 341 -17.38 -17.01 -4.66
C ILE A 341 -17.02 -15.54 -4.95
N THR A 342 -17.87 -14.81 -5.66
CA THR A 342 -17.75 -13.36 -5.96
C THR A 342 -18.97 -12.56 -5.53
N GLY A 343 -18.81 -11.25 -5.42
CA GLY A 343 -19.89 -10.31 -5.12
C GLY A 343 -20.23 -10.20 -3.63
N PRO A 344 -21.42 -9.67 -3.26
CA PRO A 344 -21.74 -9.26 -1.89
C PRO A 344 -21.66 -10.37 -0.83
N THR A 345 -21.81 -11.64 -1.24
CA THR A 345 -21.77 -12.80 -0.33
C THR A 345 -20.42 -13.49 -0.27
N ALA A 346 -19.41 -13.00 -1.00
CA ALA A 346 -18.11 -13.65 -1.15
C ALA A 346 -17.43 -13.96 0.18
N ALA A 347 -17.42 -13.00 1.12
CA ALA A 347 -16.79 -13.18 2.43
C ALA A 347 -17.32 -14.41 3.18
N MET A 348 -18.62 -14.71 3.07
CA MET A 348 -19.22 -15.91 3.67
C MET A 348 -18.82 -17.17 2.92
N TRP A 349 -18.88 -17.14 1.59
CA TRP A 349 -18.52 -18.30 0.75
C TRP A 349 -17.06 -18.70 0.98
N VAL A 350 -16.14 -17.73 0.96
CA VAL A 350 -14.71 -17.96 1.15
C VAL A 350 -14.43 -18.49 2.55
N ALA A 351 -15.00 -17.87 3.59
CA ALA A 351 -14.85 -18.33 4.97
C ALA A 351 -15.26 -19.80 5.18
N LEU A 352 -16.38 -20.22 4.59
CA LEU A 352 -16.82 -21.61 4.63
C LEU A 352 -15.91 -22.52 3.82
N ALA A 353 -15.55 -22.11 2.60
CA ALA A 353 -14.74 -22.90 1.69
C ALA A 353 -13.35 -23.17 2.29
N GLU A 354 -12.70 -22.17 2.89
CA GLU A 354 -11.45 -22.34 3.63
C GLU A 354 -11.58 -23.34 4.77
N GLY A 355 -12.66 -23.25 5.55
CA GLY A 355 -12.93 -24.21 6.61
C GLY A 355 -13.10 -25.64 6.08
N THR A 356 -13.77 -25.82 4.93
CA THR A 356 -13.89 -27.15 4.30
C THR A 356 -12.55 -27.67 3.76
N ASP A 357 -11.74 -26.82 3.13
CA ASP A 357 -10.44 -27.20 2.58
C ASP A 357 -9.44 -27.57 3.68
N TYR A 358 -9.53 -26.91 4.83
CA TYR A 358 -8.67 -27.21 5.97
C TYR A 358 -9.16 -28.39 6.82
N TYR A 359 -10.43 -28.38 7.26
CA TYR A 359 -10.94 -29.34 8.26
C TYR A 359 -11.56 -30.61 7.65
N ASP A 360 -11.99 -30.57 6.39
CA ASP A 360 -12.72 -31.68 5.75
C ASP A 360 -12.30 -31.89 4.28
N ARG A 361 -11.01 -31.67 4.00
CA ARG A 361 -10.43 -31.69 2.64
C ARG A 361 -10.77 -32.94 1.83
N ALA A 362 -10.81 -34.09 2.51
CA ALA A 362 -11.16 -35.37 1.90
C ALA A 362 -12.57 -35.39 1.29
N GLN A 363 -13.42 -34.42 1.63
CA GLN A 363 -14.77 -34.25 1.12
C GLN A 363 -14.92 -33.00 0.22
N CYS A 364 -13.82 -32.42 -0.29
CA CYS A 364 -13.88 -31.20 -1.11
C CYS A 364 -14.86 -31.30 -2.30
N ALA A 365 -15.02 -32.49 -2.90
CA ALA A 365 -15.95 -32.71 -4.01
C ALA A 365 -17.42 -32.59 -3.58
N TYR A 366 -17.75 -32.89 -2.32
CA TYR A 366 -19.09 -32.73 -1.77
C TYR A 366 -19.49 -31.25 -1.63
N TYR A 367 -18.52 -30.39 -1.33
CA TYR A 367 -18.69 -28.96 -1.14
C TYR A 367 -18.48 -28.13 -2.40
N ASP A 368 -17.91 -28.74 -3.44
CA ASP A 368 -17.36 -28.03 -4.60
C ASP A 368 -16.27 -27.02 -4.20
N THR A 369 -15.30 -27.48 -3.39
CA THR A 369 -14.19 -26.65 -2.87
C THR A 369 -12.81 -27.25 -3.13
N CYS A 370 -12.71 -28.30 -3.97
CA CYS A 370 -11.41 -28.84 -4.37
C CYS A 370 -10.59 -27.76 -5.10
N ASP A 371 -9.27 -27.77 -4.88
CA ASP A 371 -8.32 -26.80 -5.45
C ASP A 371 -8.71 -25.34 -5.17
N LEU A 372 -9.19 -25.08 -3.95
CA LEU A 372 -9.77 -23.81 -3.52
C LEU A 372 -8.93 -22.60 -3.93
N GLN A 373 -7.63 -22.61 -3.63
CA GLN A 373 -6.71 -21.52 -3.95
C GLN A 373 -6.72 -21.18 -5.45
N ALA A 374 -6.59 -22.20 -6.32
CA ALA A 374 -6.58 -22.00 -7.76
C ALA A 374 -7.92 -21.47 -8.27
N ARG A 375 -9.03 -21.93 -7.70
CA ARG A 375 -10.38 -21.44 -8.03
C ARG A 375 -10.58 -19.99 -7.64
N LEU A 376 -10.12 -19.60 -6.45
CA LEU A 376 -10.19 -18.21 -5.98
C LEU A 376 -9.35 -17.30 -6.88
N ILE A 377 -8.10 -17.68 -7.18
CA ILE A 377 -7.24 -16.93 -8.11
C ILE A 377 -7.94 -16.77 -9.47
N ALA A 378 -8.46 -17.85 -10.04
CA ALA A 378 -9.13 -17.80 -11.34
C ALA A 378 -10.42 -16.96 -11.33
N ALA A 379 -11.13 -16.92 -10.20
CA ALA A 379 -12.38 -16.18 -10.06
C ALA A 379 -12.17 -14.68 -9.87
N VAL A 380 -11.12 -14.26 -9.15
CA VAL A 380 -10.96 -12.86 -8.74
C VAL A 380 -9.70 -12.19 -9.25
N LEU A 381 -8.60 -12.90 -9.47
CA LEU A 381 -7.33 -12.31 -9.90
C LEU A 381 -7.13 -12.49 -11.41
N THR A 382 -8.05 -11.91 -12.19
CA THR A 382 -8.17 -12.14 -13.64
C THR A 382 -7.25 -11.29 -14.51
N ILE A 383 -6.66 -10.24 -13.95
CA ILE A 383 -5.70 -9.38 -14.67
C ILE A 383 -4.30 -9.92 -14.42
N ASP A 384 -3.56 -10.14 -15.51
CA ASP A 384 -2.15 -10.56 -15.49
C ASP A 384 -1.36 -9.62 -16.41
N TYR A 385 -0.43 -8.85 -15.83
CA TYR A 385 0.23 -7.73 -16.49
C TYR A 385 1.74 -7.71 -16.19
N THR A 386 2.57 -7.78 -17.23
CA THR A 386 4.03 -7.74 -17.09
C THR A 386 4.55 -6.31 -17.14
N CYS A 387 5.10 -5.80 -16.04
CA CYS A 387 5.75 -4.49 -15.98
C CYS A 387 7.17 -4.50 -16.57
N SER A 388 7.91 -5.58 -16.31
CA SER A 388 9.27 -5.86 -16.77
C SER A 388 9.54 -7.37 -16.69
N PRO A 389 10.68 -7.89 -17.18
CA PRO A 389 11.02 -9.31 -16.99
C PRO A 389 11.10 -9.77 -15.53
N SER A 390 11.26 -8.85 -14.58
CA SER A 390 11.39 -9.12 -13.14
C SER A 390 10.16 -8.73 -12.32
N ILE A 391 9.16 -8.05 -12.91
CA ILE A 391 8.01 -7.51 -12.17
C ILE A 391 6.73 -7.85 -12.94
N HIS A 392 5.85 -8.60 -12.27
CA HIS A 392 4.52 -8.94 -12.76
C HIS A 392 3.46 -8.40 -11.79
N ILE A 393 2.39 -7.81 -12.31
CA ILE A 393 1.19 -7.45 -11.54
C ILE A 393 0.09 -8.46 -11.87
N ARG A 394 -0.44 -9.10 -10.83
CA ARG A 394 -1.69 -9.86 -10.90
C ARG A 394 -2.76 -9.07 -10.15
N ALA A 395 -3.89 -8.75 -10.77
CA ALA A 395 -4.88 -7.88 -10.13
C ALA A 395 -6.32 -8.36 -10.29
N GLN A 396 -7.17 -7.89 -9.38
CA GLN A 396 -8.61 -8.13 -9.45
C GLN A 396 -9.29 -7.17 -10.41
N GLU A 397 -9.17 -5.87 -10.14
CA GLU A 397 -9.75 -4.83 -10.98
C GLU A 397 -8.91 -3.57 -10.87
N ILE A 398 -8.33 -3.15 -12.00
CA ILE A 398 -7.48 -1.97 -12.13
C ILE A 398 -7.48 -1.54 -13.60
N SER A 399 -7.56 -0.23 -13.86
CA SER A 399 -7.53 0.28 -15.24
C SER A 399 -6.16 0.10 -15.88
N GLN A 400 -6.09 0.04 -17.21
CA GLN A 400 -4.82 -0.06 -17.94
C GLN A 400 -3.89 1.14 -17.67
N ALA A 401 -4.46 2.34 -17.49
CA ALA A 401 -3.70 3.54 -17.14
C ALA A 401 -3.09 3.45 -15.73
N ASN A 402 -3.85 2.93 -14.77
CA ASN A 402 -3.38 2.74 -13.40
C ASN A 402 -2.32 1.64 -13.30
N LEU A 403 -2.46 0.54 -14.07
CA LEU A 403 -1.42 -0.48 -14.23
C LEU A 403 -0.11 0.12 -14.76
N ALA A 404 -0.18 0.92 -15.83
CA ALA A 404 1.00 1.56 -16.40
C ALA A 404 1.67 2.53 -15.41
N THR A 405 0.88 3.24 -14.60
CA THR A 405 1.35 4.14 -13.55
C THR A 405 2.07 3.36 -12.44
N ALA A 406 1.45 2.30 -11.92
CA ALA A 406 2.04 1.43 -10.91
C ALA A 406 3.36 0.79 -11.40
N CYS A 407 3.38 0.25 -12.62
CA CYS A 407 4.60 -0.31 -13.21
C CYS A 407 5.72 0.72 -13.38
N THR A 408 5.38 1.95 -13.78
CA THR A 408 6.38 3.02 -13.90
C THR A 408 6.97 3.35 -12.54
N SER A 409 6.13 3.44 -11.51
CA SER A 409 6.60 3.67 -10.14
C SER A 409 7.55 2.57 -9.65
N LEU A 410 7.18 1.30 -9.82
CA LEU A 410 8.00 0.17 -9.37
C LEU A 410 9.38 0.16 -10.07
N ARG A 411 9.42 0.33 -11.39
CA ARG A 411 10.70 0.38 -12.13
C ARG A 411 11.59 1.56 -11.74
N ASN A 412 11.00 2.72 -11.47
CA ASN A 412 11.78 3.90 -11.09
C ASN A 412 12.29 3.76 -9.65
N GLN A 413 11.51 3.15 -8.75
CA GLN A 413 11.94 2.85 -7.39
C GLN A 413 13.10 1.84 -7.36
N ASP A 414 13.10 0.83 -8.23
CA ASP A 414 14.21 -0.12 -8.39
C ASP A 414 15.54 0.63 -8.62
N SER A 415 15.57 1.55 -9.58
CA SER A 415 16.76 2.39 -9.83
C SER A 415 17.11 3.31 -8.65
N TYR A 416 16.12 3.84 -7.94
CA TYR A 416 16.34 4.70 -6.78
C TYR A 416 16.98 3.91 -5.64
N PHE A 417 16.43 2.74 -5.30
CA PHE A 417 16.92 1.84 -4.26
C PHE A 417 18.39 1.48 -4.49
N HIS A 418 18.73 0.99 -5.69
CA HIS A 418 20.10 0.63 -6.05
C HIS A 418 21.07 1.81 -5.95
N GLY A 419 20.60 3.03 -6.24
CA GLY A 419 21.39 4.25 -6.05
C GLY A 419 21.68 4.60 -4.58
N VAL A 420 20.77 4.25 -3.68
CA VAL A 420 20.92 4.45 -2.22
C VAL A 420 21.88 3.43 -1.63
N VAL A 421 21.64 2.13 -1.87
CA VAL A 421 22.37 1.05 -1.18
C VAL A 421 23.65 0.62 -1.88
N LYS A 422 23.78 0.96 -3.17
CA LYS A 422 24.96 0.71 -4.01
C LYS A 422 25.41 -0.76 -3.93
N ASP A 423 24.45 -1.67 -4.04
CA ASP A 423 24.72 -3.10 -4.10
C ASP A 423 25.44 -3.50 -5.40
N SER A 424 25.91 -4.74 -5.43
CA SER A 424 26.58 -5.33 -6.58
C SER A 424 25.74 -6.42 -7.25
N GLY A 425 24.41 -6.37 -7.07
CA GLY A 425 23.47 -7.43 -7.41
C GLY A 425 23.00 -8.22 -6.18
N ALA A 426 22.17 -9.24 -6.45
CA ALA A 426 21.48 -10.02 -5.42
C ALA A 426 22.47 -10.67 -4.43
N VAL A 427 22.04 -10.79 -3.18
CA VAL A 427 22.81 -11.47 -2.13
C VAL A 427 23.06 -12.93 -2.49
N ALA A 428 24.11 -13.50 -1.90
CA ALA A 428 24.43 -14.90 -2.14
C ALA A 428 23.25 -15.81 -1.75
N ASN A 429 23.02 -16.86 -2.54
CA ASN A 429 21.95 -17.85 -2.39
C ASN A 429 20.51 -17.36 -2.62
N ASP A 430 20.25 -16.08 -2.90
CA ASP A 430 18.95 -15.68 -3.43
C ASP A 430 18.80 -16.15 -4.89
N ARG A 431 17.78 -16.96 -5.15
CA ARG A 431 17.43 -17.53 -6.47
C ARG A 431 16.19 -16.90 -7.08
N ASN A 432 15.59 -15.90 -6.43
CA ASN A 432 14.48 -15.17 -6.98
C ASN A 432 14.93 -14.50 -8.29
N THR A 433 14.01 -14.30 -9.21
CA THR A 433 14.26 -13.56 -10.47
C THR A 433 13.11 -12.65 -10.86
N THR A 434 11.94 -12.90 -10.28
CA THR A 434 10.71 -12.16 -10.50
C THR A 434 10.03 -11.89 -9.16
N ILE A 435 9.24 -10.81 -9.11
CA ILE A 435 8.23 -10.57 -8.07
C ILE A 435 6.85 -10.54 -8.70
N GLU A 436 5.88 -11.10 -7.98
CA GLU A 436 4.45 -10.99 -8.30
C GLU A 436 3.78 -10.01 -7.33
N VAL A 437 3.37 -8.85 -7.85
CA VAL A 437 2.61 -7.83 -7.14
C VAL A 437 1.13 -8.13 -7.31
N VAL A 438 0.47 -8.58 -6.25
CA VAL A 438 -0.94 -8.94 -6.24
C VAL A 438 -1.78 -7.77 -5.74
N VAL A 439 -2.76 -7.32 -6.51
CA VAL A 439 -3.58 -6.14 -6.19
C VAL A 439 -5.07 -6.49 -6.18
N PHE A 440 -5.68 -6.53 -4.99
CA PHE A 440 -7.13 -6.66 -4.83
C PHE A 440 -7.82 -5.31 -5.08
N HIS A 441 -9.11 -5.35 -5.46
CA HIS A 441 -9.86 -4.15 -5.83
C HIS A 441 -10.14 -3.19 -4.65
N SER A 442 -10.17 -3.73 -3.43
CA SER A 442 -10.47 -2.95 -2.23
C SER A 442 -9.90 -3.61 -0.98
N SER A 443 -9.86 -2.85 0.12
CA SER A 443 -9.55 -3.39 1.45
C SER A 443 -10.48 -4.54 1.87
N ALA A 444 -11.75 -4.51 1.46
CA ALA A 444 -12.72 -5.57 1.75
C ALA A 444 -12.47 -6.84 0.93
N ASP A 445 -12.09 -6.70 -0.34
CA ASP A 445 -11.69 -7.84 -1.19
C ASP A 445 -10.40 -8.48 -0.68
N TYR A 446 -9.43 -7.67 -0.27
CA TYR A 446 -8.20 -8.14 0.36
C TYR A 446 -8.50 -9.02 1.59
N GLN A 447 -9.36 -8.55 2.50
CA GLN A 447 -9.79 -9.31 3.69
C GLN A 447 -10.57 -10.59 3.35
N THR A 448 -11.31 -10.56 2.25
CA THR A 448 -12.10 -11.71 1.79
C THR A 448 -11.21 -12.79 1.20
N TYR A 449 -10.26 -12.42 0.34
CA TYR A 449 -9.59 -13.36 -0.55
C TYR A 449 -8.12 -13.59 -0.22
N ALA A 450 -7.37 -12.59 0.22
CA ALA A 450 -5.92 -12.68 0.31
C ALA A 450 -5.49 -13.75 1.33
N GLY A 451 -6.16 -13.82 2.47
CA GLY A 451 -5.94 -14.89 3.46
C GLY A 451 -6.22 -16.28 2.90
N ALA A 452 -7.29 -16.44 2.12
CA ALA A 452 -7.67 -17.72 1.53
C ALA A 452 -6.74 -18.16 0.38
N ILE A 453 -6.25 -17.20 -0.40
CA ILE A 453 -5.38 -17.46 -1.55
C ILE A 453 -3.93 -17.64 -1.10
N PHE A 454 -3.40 -16.73 -0.31
CA PHE A 454 -1.97 -16.69 0.01
C PHE A 454 -1.67 -17.11 1.43
N GLY A 455 -2.71 -17.39 2.21
CA GLY A 455 -2.54 -17.87 3.56
C GLY A 455 -2.22 -16.75 4.56
N ILE A 456 -2.47 -15.48 4.27
CA ILE A 456 -1.91 -14.35 5.03
C ILE A 456 -2.86 -13.80 6.12
N ASP A 457 -2.31 -13.04 7.09
CA ASP A 457 -3.16 -12.12 7.87
C ASP A 457 -3.55 -10.93 6.98
N THR A 458 -4.75 -10.39 7.17
CA THR A 458 -5.33 -9.32 6.33
C THR A 458 -5.71 -8.07 7.12
N ASN A 459 -5.32 -7.99 8.40
CA ASN A 459 -5.44 -6.80 9.24
C ASN A 459 -4.22 -5.90 9.09
N ASN A 460 -3.84 -5.61 7.84
CA ASN A 460 -2.65 -4.84 7.49
C ASN A 460 -2.88 -4.06 6.17
N GLY A 461 -1.94 -3.15 5.89
CA GLY A 461 -1.93 -2.34 4.66
C GLY A 461 -1.52 -3.09 3.38
N GLY A 462 -1.11 -4.35 3.52
CA GLY A 462 -0.44 -5.13 2.49
C GLY A 462 0.59 -6.04 3.17
N MET A 463 1.16 -6.99 2.43
CA MET A 463 2.19 -7.86 2.97
C MET A 463 3.13 -8.38 1.89
N TYR A 464 4.43 -8.32 2.18
CA TYR A 464 5.46 -9.04 1.48
C TYR A 464 5.62 -10.47 2.01
N LEU A 465 5.43 -11.43 1.11
CA LEU A 465 5.73 -12.85 1.28
C LEU A 465 6.98 -13.20 0.48
N GLU A 466 8.11 -13.28 1.18
CA GLU A 466 9.38 -13.66 0.59
C GLU A 466 9.44 -15.14 0.20
N GLY A 467 8.94 -16.03 1.06
CA GLY A 467 9.13 -17.47 0.93
C GLY A 467 10.54 -17.91 1.32
N ASP A 468 11.06 -18.95 0.68
CA ASP A 468 12.47 -19.38 0.84
C ASP A 468 13.27 -18.87 -0.38
N PRO A 469 14.02 -17.77 -0.25
CA PRO A 469 14.74 -17.18 -1.37
C PRO A 469 15.81 -18.13 -1.94
N SER A 470 16.25 -19.15 -1.18
CA SER A 470 17.20 -20.15 -1.65
C SER A 470 16.56 -21.30 -2.43
N ALA A 471 15.25 -21.50 -2.31
CA ALA A 471 14.54 -22.56 -2.99
C ALA A 471 14.40 -22.30 -4.49
N ALA A 472 14.63 -23.34 -5.31
CA ALA A 472 14.37 -23.24 -6.74
C ALA A 472 12.85 -23.13 -6.99
N GLY A 473 12.44 -22.12 -7.77
CA GLY A 473 11.03 -21.86 -8.06
C GLY A 473 10.29 -21.10 -6.96
N ASN A 474 10.99 -20.53 -5.98
CA ASN A 474 10.39 -19.57 -5.06
C ASN A 474 9.79 -18.38 -5.84
N GLN A 475 8.60 -17.94 -5.43
CA GLN A 475 7.90 -16.80 -6.04
C GLN A 475 7.60 -15.79 -4.94
N PRO A 476 8.45 -14.76 -4.77
CA PRO A 476 8.18 -13.71 -3.82
C PRO A 476 6.96 -12.91 -4.29
N ARG A 477 6.11 -12.51 -3.33
CA ARG A 477 4.87 -11.79 -3.60
C ARG A 477 4.73 -10.57 -2.72
N PHE A 478 4.39 -9.45 -3.32
CA PHE A 478 3.82 -8.33 -2.59
C PHE A 478 2.31 -8.35 -2.78
N ILE A 479 1.53 -8.48 -1.71
CA ILE A 479 0.09 -8.63 -1.77
C ILE A 479 -0.56 -7.40 -1.14
N ALA A 480 -1.35 -6.66 -1.90
CA ALA A 480 -1.99 -5.42 -1.48
C ALA A 480 -3.33 -5.20 -2.18
N TYR A 481 -3.86 -4.00 -2.07
CA TYR A 481 -5.14 -3.58 -2.64
C TYR A 481 -5.11 -2.11 -3.03
N GLU A 482 -6.07 -1.73 -3.89
CA GLU A 482 -6.34 -0.32 -4.15
C GLU A 482 -6.83 0.37 -2.86
N ALA A 483 -6.27 1.52 -2.54
CA ALA A 483 -6.72 2.37 -1.45
C ALA A 483 -8.04 3.08 -1.83
N GLU A 484 -9.17 2.35 -1.79
CA GLU A 484 -10.43 2.78 -2.41
C GLU A 484 -11.01 4.09 -1.82
N TRP A 485 -10.55 4.49 -0.64
CA TRP A 485 -10.91 5.74 0.02
C TRP A 485 -10.22 6.98 -0.55
N THR A 486 -9.17 6.81 -1.38
CA THR A 486 -8.47 7.92 -2.05
C THR A 486 -9.15 8.37 -3.35
N ARG A 487 -10.19 7.66 -3.79
CA ARG A 487 -10.92 7.94 -5.03
C ARG A 487 -11.43 9.39 -5.08
N PRO A 488 -11.33 10.09 -6.23
CA PRO A 488 -10.99 9.53 -7.55
C PRO A 488 -9.49 9.36 -7.84
N ALA A 489 -8.60 9.71 -6.90
CA ALA A 489 -7.18 9.36 -7.04
C ALA A 489 -7.01 7.82 -6.99
N PHE A 490 -5.93 7.34 -7.60
CA PHE A 490 -5.57 5.93 -7.57
C PHE A 490 -4.26 5.75 -6.82
N GLU A 491 -4.28 4.87 -5.82
CA GLU A 491 -3.11 4.45 -5.07
C GLU A 491 -3.25 2.95 -4.76
N ILE A 492 -2.18 2.20 -4.95
CA ILE A 492 -2.06 0.86 -4.34
C ILE A 492 -1.49 1.10 -2.97
N TRP A 493 -2.23 0.67 -1.95
CA TRP A 493 -1.89 0.96 -0.56
C TRP A 493 -0.50 0.40 -0.21
N ASN A 494 0.34 1.23 0.40
CA ASN A 494 1.73 0.93 0.79
C ASN A 494 2.66 0.42 -0.32
N LEU A 495 2.34 0.64 -1.61
CA LEU A 495 3.09 0.08 -2.75
C LEU A 495 4.61 0.24 -2.64
N ASN A 496 5.08 1.47 -2.40
CA ASN A 496 6.51 1.76 -2.40
C ASN A 496 7.19 1.26 -1.12
N HIS A 497 6.52 1.28 0.03
CA HIS A 497 7.04 0.73 1.27
C HIS A 497 7.29 -0.78 1.10
N GLU A 498 6.27 -1.52 0.69
CA GLU A 498 6.32 -2.98 0.62
C GLU A 498 7.23 -3.50 -0.50
N TYR A 499 7.30 -2.76 -1.61
CA TYR A 499 8.25 -3.09 -2.66
C TYR A 499 9.71 -2.93 -2.21
N THR A 500 9.99 -2.02 -1.26
CA THR A 500 11.32 -1.93 -0.66
C THR A 500 11.68 -3.19 0.11
N HIS A 501 10.75 -3.84 0.82
CA HIS A 501 11.04 -5.09 1.53
C HIS A 501 11.53 -6.20 0.60
N TYR A 502 10.96 -6.30 -0.61
CA TYR A 502 11.49 -7.20 -1.64
C TYR A 502 12.91 -6.85 -2.08
N LEU A 503 13.18 -5.56 -2.31
CA LEU A 503 14.50 -5.12 -2.73
C LEU A 503 15.54 -5.30 -1.62
N ASP A 504 15.21 -4.97 -0.38
CA ASP A 504 16.07 -5.14 0.80
C ASP A 504 16.37 -6.63 1.05
N GLY A 505 15.34 -7.49 1.02
CA GLY A 505 15.50 -8.95 1.10
C GLY A 505 16.42 -9.52 0.01
N ARG A 506 16.26 -9.05 -1.23
CA ARG A 506 17.02 -9.56 -2.37
C ARG A 506 18.46 -9.05 -2.45
N PHE A 507 18.70 -7.79 -2.08
CA PHE A 507 19.96 -7.10 -2.39
C PHE A 507 20.79 -6.71 -1.16
N ASP A 508 20.20 -6.72 0.04
CA ASP A 508 20.85 -6.28 1.27
C ASP A 508 20.84 -7.32 2.40
N MET A 509 19.76 -8.08 2.57
CA MET A 509 19.58 -9.02 3.67
C MET A 509 19.87 -10.46 3.23
N PHE A 510 20.89 -11.13 3.78
CA PHE A 510 21.19 -12.52 3.42
C PHE A 510 20.21 -13.53 4.03
N GLY A 511 19.68 -14.46 3.23
CA GLY A 511 18.80 -15.52 3.71
C GLY A 511 17.34 -15.08 3.73
N ASP A 512 16.49 -15.81 4.44
CA ASP A 512 15.09 -15.42 4.61
C ASP A 512 14.94 -14.36 5.72
N PHE A 513 13.73 -13.79 5.82
CA PHE A 513 13.37 -12.85 6.87
C PHE A 513 13.72 -13.34 8.29
N ASP A 514 13.53 -14.62 8.61
CA ASP A 514 13.82 -15.18 9.93
C ASP A 514 15.33 -15.13 10.23
N ALA A 515 16.20 -15.32 9.24
CA ALA A 515 17.63 -15.10 9.39
C ALA A 515 17.97 -13.63 9.69
N GLY A 516 17.33 -12.70 8.99
CA GLY A 516 17.53 -11.25 9.10
C GLY A 516 17.17 -10.65 10.46
N VAL A 517 16.26 -11.29 11.21
CA VAL A 517 15.77 -10.79 12.51
C VAL A 517 16.33 -11.53 13.73
N THR A 518 17.38 -12.35 13.54
CA THR A 518 18.10 -13.01 14.65
C THR A 518 18.80 -12.04 15.59
N THR A 519 19.05 -10.81 15.13
CA THR A 519 19.49 -9.68 15.95
C THR A 519 18.55 -8.48 15.72
N PRO A 520 18.55 -7.45 16.58
CA PRO A 520 17.71 -6.26 16.36
C PRO A 520 18.10 -5.52 15.07
N THR A 521 17.32 -5.76 14.00
CA THR A 521 17.48 -5.16 12.66
C THR A 521 16.26 -4.37 12.22
N ILE A 522 15.19 -4.34 13.02
CA ILE A 522 13.89 -3.76 12.62
C ILE A 522 13.98 -2.25 12.39
N TRP A 523 14.88 -1.56 13.09
CA TRP A 523 15.16 -0.14 12.82
C TRP A 523 15.61 0.10 11.36
N TRP A 524 16.33 -0.87 10.78
CA TRP A 524 16.74 -0.87 9.38
C TRP A 524 15.60 -1.34 8.51
N ILE A 525 15.09 -2.55 8.68
CA ILE A 525 14.10 -3.16 7.77
C ILE A 525 12.90 -2.22 7.56
N GLU A 526 12.26 -1.80 8.65
CA GLU A 526 11.07 -0.93 8.56
C GLU A 526 11.45 0.53 8.32
N GLY A 527 12.49 1.04 8.99
CA GLY A 527 12.94 2.41 8.81
C GLY A 527 13.47 2.72 7.41
N PHE A 528 14.04 1.72 6.74
CA PHE A 528 14.58 1.83 5.39
C PHE A 528 13.47 1.71 4.35
N ALA A 529 12.49 0.84 4.55
CA ALA A 529 11.26 0.82 3.75
C ALA A 529 10.54 2.18 3.79
N GLU A 530 10.38 2.78 4.97
CA GLU A 530 9.86 4.14 5.11
C GLU A 530 10.74 5.17 4.42
N TYR A 531 12.06 5.10 4.64
CA TYR A 531 13.00 6.05 4.05
C TYR A 531 12.90 6.06 2.53
N VAL A 532 12.94 4.88 1.90
CA VAL A 532 12.83 4.75 0.45
C VAL A 532 11.46 5.19 -0.02
N SER A 533 10.37 4.75 0.60
CA SER A 533 8.99 5.12 0.21
C SER A 533 8.80 6.63 0.13
N TYR A 534 9.10 7.33 1.24
CA TYR A 534 8.94 8.78 1.34
C TYR A 534 9.91 9.55 0.45
N SER A 535 11.19 9.15 0.44
CA SER A 535 12.22 9.89 -0.29
C SER A 535 12.12 9.71 -1.80
N TYR A 536 11.75 8.51 -2.27
CA TYR A 536 11.48 8.24 -3.68
C TYR A 536 10.25 9.03 -4.19
N ARG A 537 9.16 9.04 -3.40
CA ARG A 537 7.95 9.81 -3.73
C ARG A 537 8.11 11.31 -3.53
N ASN A 538 9.23 11.75 -2.97
CA ASN A 538 9.51 13.12 -2.58
C ASN A 538 8.42 13.71 -1.66
N LEU A 539 8.02 12.95 -0.65
CA LEU A 539 7.04 13.36 0.35
C LEU A 539 7.71 13.63 1.69
N PRO A 540 7.27 14.65 2.45
CA PRO A 540 7.68 14.80 3.83
C PRO A 540 7.03 13.71 4.69
N TYR A 541 7.78 13.20 5.67
CA TYR A 541 7.23 12.32 6.69
C TYR A 541 6.94 13.13 7.97
N ASP A 542 5.88 13.94 7.93
CA ASP A 542 5.56 14.93 8.96
C ASP A 542 5.40 14.32 10.35
N ALA A 543 4.84 13.12 10.45
CA ALA A 543 4.71 12.41 11.72
C ALA A 543 6.08 12.05 12.31
N ALA A 544 7.02 11.56 11.51
CA ALA A 544 8.39 11.29 11.97
C ALA A 544 9.12 12.58 12.33
N ILE A 545 8.95 13.65 11.57
CA ILE A 545 9.53 14.98 11.88
C ILE A 545 8.97 15.52 13.22
N THR A 546 7.68 15.29 13.48
CA THR A 546 7.05 15.63 14.76
C THR A 546 7.65 14.84 15.92
N GLU A 547 7.92 13.54 15.74
CA GLU A 547 8.62 12.73 16.74
C GLU A 547 10.06 13.21 16.98
N ALA A 548 10.77 13.66 15.93
CA ALA A 548 12.12 14.20 16.06
C ALA A 548 12.17 15.36 17.07
N GLY A 549 11.18 16.26 17.04
CA GLY A 549 11.07 17.38 17.98
C GLY A 549 10.94 16.97 19.45
N LYS A 550 10.50 15.73 19.73
CA LYS A 550 10.37 15.22 21.11
C LYS A 550 11.69 14.74 21.70
N HIS A 551 12.70 14.47 20.89
CA HIS A 551 14.02 13.97 21.31
C HIS A 551 13.93 12.73 22.23
N THR A 552 12.94 11.86 22.01
CA THR A 552 12.58 10.78 22.94
C THR A 552 13.68 9.72 23.10
N TYR A 553 14.45 9.43 22.04
CA TYR A 553 15.43 8.35 22.06
C TYR A 553 16.79 8.77 21.50
N ALA A 554 17.84 8.22 22.12
CA ALA A 554 19.18 8.21 21.55
C ALA A 554 19.24 7.26 20.34
N LEU A 555 20.12 7.55 19.38
CA LEU A 555 20.31 6.70 18.20
C LEU A 555 20.76 5.28 18.59
N SER A 556 21.66 5.18 19.56
CA SER A 556 22.11 3.90 20.10
C SER A 556 20.96 3.03 20.61
N THR A 557 19.91 3.65 21.18
CA THR A 557 18.69 2.93 21.57
C THR A 557 17.92 2.50 20.33
N VAL A 558 17.80 3.35 19.30
CA VAL A 558 17.04 3.05 18.06
C VAL A 558 17.55 1.76 17.41
N PHE A 559 18.85 1.47 17.47
CA PHE A 559 19.43 0.21 16.98
C PHE A 559 18.92 -1.05 17.71
N ASP A 560 18.26 -0.93 18.86
CA ASP A 560 17.68 -2.05 19.61
C ASP A 560 16.22 -2.33 19.26
N THR A 561 15.69 -1.68 18.21
CA THR A 561 14.29 -1.84 17.81
C THR A 561 14.02 -3.25 17.30
N THR A 562 12.90 -3.79 17.80
CA THR A 562 12.31 -5.10 17.47
C THR A 562 10.79 -4.93 17.35
N TYR A 563 10.09 -5.93 16.80
CA TYR A 563 8.62 -5.92 16.73
C TYR A 563 7.89 -5.98 18.08
N SER A 564 8.61 -6.15 19.20
CA SER A 564 7.98 -6.03 20.52
C SER A 564 7.75 -4.58 20.96
N HIS A 565 8.28 -3.60 20.21
CA HIS A 565 8.10 -2.18 20.49
C HIS A 565 6.84 -1.63 19.82
N ASP A 566 6.46 -0.41 20.18
CA ASP A 566 5.31 0.26 19.56
C ASP A 566 5.59 0.71 18.12
N THR A 567 4.53 1.01 17.37
CA THR A 567 4.62 1.43 15.96
C THR A 567 5.37 2.75 15.78
N THR A 568 5.34 3.67 16.75
CA THR A 568 6.08 4.92 16.67
C THR A 568 7.58 4.64 16.69
N ARG A 569 8.00 3.73 17.57
CA ARG A 569 9.38 3.28 17.67
C ARG A 569 9.85 2.54 16.42
N ILE A 570 9.00 1.68 15.86
CA ILE A 570 9.33 0.85 14.69
C ILE A 570 9.52 1.71 13.43
N TYR A 571 8.48 2.43 13.01
CA TYR A 571 8.48 3.08 11.68
C TYR A 571 9.11 4.47 11.73
N ARG A 572 8.66 5.35 12.63
CA ARG A 572 9.08 6.76 12.63
C ARG A 572 10.50 6.95 13.16
N TRP A 573 10.81 6.34 14.30
CA TRP A 573 12.16 6.39 14.85
C TRP A 573 13.15 5.55 14.03
N GLY A 574 12.69 4.44 13.42
CA GLY A 574 13.45 3.71 12.41
C GLY A 574 13.81 4.60 11.22
N TYR A 575 12.81 5.25 10.60
CA TYR A 575 12.98 6.20 9.50
C TYR A 575 13.99 7.30 9.83
N LEU A 576 13.85 7.96 10.98
CA LEU A 576 14.77 9.01 11.41
C LEU A 576 16.19 8.46 11.55
N GLY A 577 16.34 7.29 12.18
CA GLY A 577 17.64 6.63 12.39
C GLY A 577 18.33 6.29 11.06
N VAL A 578 17.60 5.68 10.13
CA VAL A 578 18.09 5.34 8.80
C VAL A 578 18.45 6.60 8.01
N ARG A 579 17.55 7.60 7.98
CA ARG A 579 17.78 8.87 7.30
C ARG A 579 19.04 9.57 7.81
N TYR A 580 19.20 9.71 9.12
CA TYR A 580 20.39 10.29 9.72
C TYR A 580 21.66 9.53 9.34
N MET A 581 21.65 8.20 9.46
CA MET A 581 22.82 7.38 9.15
C MET A 581 23.22 7.48 7.67
N LEU A 582 22.25 7.47 6.75
CA LEU A 582 22.50 7.67 5.32
C LEU A 582 23.07 9.05 5.00
N GLN A 583 22.58 10.10 5.67
CA GLN A 583 23.02 11.47 5.42
C GLN A 583 24.39 11.80 6.05
N LYS A 584 24.58 11.41 7.31
CA LYS A 584 25.73 11.83 8.12
C LYS A 584 26.85 10.80 8.12
N HIS A 585 26.51 9.51 7.99
CA HIS A 585 27.44 8.40 8.16
C HIS A 585 27.33 7.36 7.02
N PRO A 586 27.31 7.76 5.72
CA PRO A 586 27.08 6.83 4.61
C PRO A 586 28.15 5.72 4.51
N ALA A 587 29.39 5.98 4.94
CA ALA A 587 30.44 4.97 4.96
C ALA A 587 30.17 3.86 5.99
N ASP A 588 29.55 4.19 7.13
CA ASP A 588 29.16 3.21 8.13
C ASP A 588 27.95 2.39 7.67
N ILE A 589 27.02 2.99 6.91
CA ILE A 589 25.94 2.22 6.25
C ILE A 589 26.52 1.23 5.23
N THR A 590 27.44 1.65 4.36
CA THR A 590 28.11 0.72 3.41
C THR A 590 28.76 -0.46 4.15
N ARG A 591 29.38 -0.19 5.30
CA ARG A 591 29.99 -1.24 6.13
C ARG A 591 28.94 -2.14 6.79
N LEU A 592 27.86 -1.57 7.31
CA LEU A 592 26.75 -2.31 7.90
C LEU A 592 26.12 -3.28 6.87
N LEU A 593 25.82 -2.77 5.68
CA LEU A 593 25.28 -3.55 4.57
C LEU A 593 26.24 -4.67 4.14
N GLY A 594 27.56 -4.47 4.24
CA GLY A 594 28.54 -5.54 4.00
C GLY A 594 28.36 -6.74 4.94
N TYR A 595 28.02 -6.50 6.21
CA TYR A 595 27.71 -7.58 7.15
C TYR A 595 26.36 -8.24 6.83
N TYR A 596 25.33 -7.44 6.56
CA TYR A 596 23.99 -7.93 6.23
C TYR A 596 23.97 -8.82 4.97
N ARG A 597 24.63 -8.38 3.90
CA ARG A 597 24.71 -9.11 2.62
C ARG A 597 25.46 -10.44 2.70
N THR A 598 26.23 -10.65 3.77
CA THR A 598 26.98 -11.89 4.02
C THR A 598 26.37 -12.74 5.14
N GLY A 599 25.29 -12.28 5.77
CA GLY A 599 24.65 -12.95 6.89
C GLY A 599 25.45 -12.90 8.19
N ASP A 600 26.42 -11.99 8.32
CA ASP A 600 27.18 -11.78 9.55
C ASP A 600 26.40 -10.88 10.53
N TRP A 601 25.26 -11.40 11.01
CA TRP A 601 24.34 -10.69 11.91
C TRP A 601 25.01 -10.32 13.24
N ALA A 602 25.87 -11.19 13.77
CA ALA A 602 26.60 -10.94 15.01
C ALA A 602 27.68 -9.84 14.83
N GLY A 603 28.38 -9.85 13.70
CA GLY A 603 29.32 -8.80 13.32
C GLY A 603 28.63 -7.46 13.13
N ALA A 604 27.50 -7.41 12.41
CA ALA A 604 26.68 -6.22 12.27
C ALA A 604 26.23 -5.66 13.63
N ARG A 605 25.73 -6.54 14.52
CA ARG A 605 25.28 -6.16 15.86
C ARG A 605 26.42 -5.59 16.70
N THR A 606 27.61 -6.21 16.64
CA THR A 606 28.81 -5.70 17.32
C THR A 606 29.25 -4.36 16.74
N PHE A 607 29.16 -4.17 15.42
CA PHE A 607 29.47 -2.92 14.77
C PHE A 607 28.55 -1.78 15.26
N LEU A 608 27.23 -2.00 15.27
CA LEU A 608 26.26 -1.02 15.76
C LEU A 608 26.43 -0.72 17.26
N THR A 609 26.53 -1.75 18.11
CA THR A 609 26.49 -1.56 19.57
C THR A 609 27.83 -1.20 20.20
N SER A 610 28.94 -1.65 19.62
CA SER A 610 30.27 -1.47 20.22
C SER A 610 31.16 -0.55 19.40
N THR A 611 31.16 -0.67 18.07
CA THR A 611 32.00 0.20 17.22
C THR A 611 31.39 1.58 17.09
N ILE A 612 30.12 1.68 16.66
CA ILE A 612 29.37 2.94 16.65
C ILE A 612 28.98 3.31 18.07
N GLY A 613 28.32 2.40 18.80
CA GLY A 613 27.91 2.59 20.18
C GLY A 613 27.14 3.90 20.37
N THR A 614 27.55 4.69 21.36
CA THR A 614 26.92 5.99 21.67
C THR A 614 27.61 7.19 20.99
N ARG A 615 28.62 6.95 20.14
CA ARG A 615 29.47 8.03 19.57
C ARG A 615 28.66 9.07 18.79
N TYR A 616 27.55 8.65 18.19
CA TYR A 616 26.71 9.50 17.36
C TYR A 616 25.52 10.10 18.10
N ASP A 617 25.25 9.73 19.36
CA ASP A 617 24.05 10.18 20.08
C ASP A 617 24.01 11.71 20.24
N SER A 618 25.16 12.35 20.47
CA SER A 618 25.23 13.81 20.61
C SER A 618 24.95 14.55 19.30
N ASP A 619 25.53 14.10 18.18
CA ASP A 619 25.29 14.71 16.86
C ASP A 619 23.87 14.38 16.35
N TRP A 620 23.37 13.20 16.66
CA TRP A 620 21.99 12.78 16.43
C TRP A 620 20.98 13.75 17.04
N TYR A 621 21.10 14.12 18.32
CA TYR A 621 20.18 15.09 18.92
C TYR A 621 20.28 16.48 18.27
N THR A 622 21.48 16.87 17.82
CA THR A 622 21.66 18.12 17.07
C THR A 622 20.93 18.05 15.71
N TRP A 623 21.04 16.92 15.03
CA TRP A 623 20.33 16.66 13.77
C TRP A 623 18.81 16.59 13.96
N LEU A 624 18.31 15.98 15.04
CA LEU A 624 16.88 15.95 15.35
C LEU A 624 16.31 17.35 15.58
N ALA A 625 17.02 18.22 16.29
CA ALA A 625 16.61 19.61 16.50
C ALA A 625 16.52 20.37 15.17
N ALA A 626 17.50 20.20 14.28
CA ALA A 626 17.48 20.77 12.94
C ALA A 626 16.31 20.20 12.12
N CYS A 627 16.08 18.89 12.21
CA CYS A 627 15.01 18.22 11.50
C CYS A 627 13.62 18.71 11.92
N ALA A 628 13.38 18.85 13.23
CA ALA A 628 12.14 19.41 13.76
C ALA A 628 11.91 20.88 13.36
N ALA A 629 12.98 21.62 13.03
CA ALA A 629 12.91 22.98 12.48
C ALA A 629 12.70 23.02 10.96
N GLY A 630 12.52 21.87 10.29
CA GLY A 630 12.36 21.75 8.84
C GLY A 630 13.67 21.51 8.08
N GLU A 631 14.80 21.38 8.77
CA GLU A 631 16.13 21.22 8.19
C GLU A 631 16.72 19.83 8.51
N CYS A 632 16.05 18.76 8.07
CA CYS A 632 16.45 17.37 8.33
C CYS A 632 17.69 16.91 7.52
N GLY A 633 18.72 17.76 7.36
CA GLY A 633 20.03 17.41 6.75
C GLY A 633 20.00 16.96 5.29
N GLY A 634 18.82 16.97 4.67
CA GLY A 634 18.58 16.76 3.27
C GLY A 634 17.33 17.56 3.03
N GLY A 635 17.42 18.57 2.16
CA GLY A 635 16.20 19.09 1.60
C GLY A 635 15.36 17.89 1.16
N THR A 636 14.04 18.04 1.17
CA THR A 636 13.38 17.66 -0.08
C THR A 636 14.31 18.15 -1.19
N PRO A 637 14.74 17.34 -2.18
CA PRO A 637 14.84 17.97 -3.48
C PRO A 637 13.43 18.52 -3.67
N THR A 638 13.18 19.77 -3.27
CA THR A 638 12.22 20.58 -3.99
C THR A 638 12.80 20.50 -5.36
N ASN A 639 12.27 19.53 -6.10
CA ASN A 639 12.67 19.22 -7.44
C ASN A 639 12.72 20.56 -8.12
N ARG A 640 13.94 21.04 -8.39
CA ARG A 640 14.07 22.43 -8.78
C ARG A 640 13.53 22.43 -10.18
N PRO A 641 12.48 23.24 -10.47
CA PRO A 641 11.93 23.27 -11.80
C PRO A 641 13.07 23.43 -12.79
N PRO A 642 13.08 22.66 -13.88
CA PRO A 642 14.15 22.74 -14.85
C PRO A 642 14.25 24.18 -15.36
N THR A 643 15.41 24.60 -15.83
CA THR A 643 15.49 25.86 -16.57
C THR A 643 15.10 25.56 -18.02
N ALA A 644 13.86 25.90 -18.39
CA ALA A 644 13.40 25.82 -19.76
C ALA A 644 14.14 26.85 -20.61
N GLU A 645 14.82 26.40 -21.67
CA GLU A 645 15.49 27.30 -22.61
C GLU A 645 15.58 26.65 -23.98
N PHE A 646 15.51 27.46 -25.04
CA PHE A 646 15.73 26.97 -26.40
C PHE A 646 16.34 28.03 -27.31
N THR A 647 16.94 27.57 -28.40
CA THR A 647 17.37 28.42 -29.52
C THR A 647 16.58 28.09 -30.77
N SER A 648 16.42 29.08 -31.66
CA SER A 648 15.74 28.93 -32.95
C SER A 648 16.60 29.44 -34.10
N ALA A 649 16.71 28.66 -35.17
CA ALA A 649 17.37 29.06 -36.41
C ALA A 649 16.34 29.16 -37.54
N VAL A 650 16.13 30.39 -38.06
CA VAL A 650 15.18 30.67 -39.14
C VAL A 650 15.90 30.62 -40.49
N SER A 651 15.36 29.86 -41.45
CA SER A 651 15.82 29.78 -42.83
C SER A 651 14.62 29.83 -43.77
N GLY A 652 14.33 31.02 -44.31
CA GLY A 652 13.11 31.27 -45.07
C GLY A 652 11.88 31.05 -44.19
N THR A 653 10.96 30.19 -44.62
CA THR A 653 9.78 29.79 -43.84
C THR A 653 10.03 28.64 -42.86
N SER A 654 11.20 27.99 -42.90
CA SER A 654 11.53 26.87 -42.02
C SER A 654 12.28 27.34 -40.79
N VAL A 655 11.89 26.86 -39.62
CA VAL A 655 12.54 27.13 -38.33
C VAL A 655 12.96 25.82 -37.70
N ALA A 656 14.24 25.70 -37.34
CA ALA A 656 14.75 24.59 -36.54
C ALA A 656 14.86 25.04 -35.08
N PHE A 657 14.30 24.27 -34.16
CA PHE A 657 14.38 24.51 -32.72
C PHE A 657 15.35 23.52 -32.08
N THR A 658 16.17 24.04 -31.17
CA THR A 658 17.08 23.24 -30.36
C THR A 658 16.76 23.47 -28.89
N ASP A 659 16.33 22.41 -28.20
CA ASP A 659 16.15 22.40 -26.74
C ASP A 659 17.51 22.50 -26.06
N THR A 660 17.70 23.54 -25.25
CA THR A 660 18.90 23.76 -24.43
C THR A 660 18.55 23.79 -22.94
N SER A 661 17.39 23.23 -22.57
CA SER A 661 16.92 23.20 -21.20
C SER A 661 17.86 22.35 -20.34
N THR A 662 18.08 22.82 -19.12
CA THR A 662 18.90 22.12 -18.13
C THR A 662 18.09 21.84 -16.89
N ASP A 663 18.50 20.80 -16.19
CA ASP A 663 17.99 20.47 -14.87
C ASP A 663 19.21 20.36 -13.95
N SER A 664 19.18 21.09 -12.84
CA SER A 664 20.33 21.19 -11.93
C SER A 664 20.47 19.97 -11.02
N ASP A 665 19.40 19.20 -10.88
CA ASP A 665 19.22 18.11 -9.93
C ASP A 665 18.64 16.85 -10.59
N GLY A 666 18.44 16.87 -11.91
CA GLY A 666 17.91 15.74 -12.67
C GLY A 666 18.14 15.82 -14.19
N THR A 667 17.16 15.36 -14.94
CA THR A 667 17.13 15.20 -16.39
C THR A 667 15.73 15.56 -16.93
N ILE A 668 15.67 16.08 -18.16
CA ILE A 668 14.40 16.43 -18.80
C ILE A 668 13.69 15.16 -19.31
N ALA A 669 12.59 14.79 -18.65
CA ALA A 669 11.78 13.62 -18.96
C ALA A 669 10.85 13.81 -20.16
N SER A 670 10.29 15.01 -20.36
CA SER A 670 9.41 15.28 -21.51
C SER A 670 9.42 16.74 -21.97
N ARG A 671 9.00 16.96 -23.22
CA ARG A 671 8.83 18.29 -23.85
C ARG A 671 7.43 18.44 -24.43
N ALA A 672 6.89 19.64 -24.33
CA ALA A 672 5.70 20.07 -25.04
C ALA A 672 5.95 21.44 -25.69
N TRP A 673 5.98 21.45 -27.02
CA TRP A 673 6.09 22.64 -27.84
C TRP A 673 4.70 23.13 -28.26
N ASP A 674 4.49 24.44 -28.15
CA ASP A 674 3.42 25.17 -28.81
C ASP A 674 4.06 26.21 -29.73
N PHE A 675 3.81 26.08 -31.03
CA PHE A 675 4.43 26.90 -32.06
C PHE A 675 3.75 28.26 -32.24
N GLY A 676 2.67 28.56 -31.51
CA GLY A 676 1.97 29.83 -31.60
C GLY A 676 1.13 30.02 -32.88
N ASP A 677 1.04 28.99 -33.73
CA ASP A 677 0.17 28.92 -34.91
C ASP A 677 -0.99 27.90 -34.76
N GLY A 678 -1.16 27.36 -33.54
CA GLY A 678 -2.15 26.34 -33.20
C GLY A 678 -1.64 24.89 -33.35
N THR A 679 -0.38 24.68 -33.74
CA THR A 679 0.23 23.34 -33.81
C THR A 679 1.23 23.08 -32.68
N THR A 680 1.47 21.80 -32.37
CA THR A 680 2.29 21.36 -31.23
C THR A 680 3.29 20.25 -31.60
N SER A 681 4.26 19.97 -30.72
CA SER A 681 5.20 18.84 -30.85
C SER A 681 5.71 18.35 -29.49
N THR A 682 6.18 17.11 -29.42
CA THR A 682 6.87 16.53 -28.24
C THR A 682 8.31 16.12 -28.54
N ALA A 683 8.81 16.37 -29.76
CA ALA A 683 10.18 16.04 -30.15
C ALA A 683 11.20 16.90 -29.38
N ALA A 684 12.41 16.36 -29.16
CA ALA A 684 13.48 17.11 -28.49
C ALA A 684 13.93 18.34 -29.29
N ASN A 685 14.15 18.19 -30.60
CA ASN A 685 14.59 19.27 -31.49
C ASN A 685 13.72 19.29 -32.76
N PRO A 686 12.50 19.86 -32.71
CA PRO A 686 11.59 19.87 -33.85
C PRO A 686 12.00 20.86 -34.94
N THR A 687 11.61 20.58 -36.17
CA THR A 687 11.61 21.53 -37.28
C THR A 687 10.17 21.89 -37.67
N LYS A 688 9.90 23.16 -37.95
CA LYS A 688 8.56 23.68 -38.22
C LYS A 688 8.60 24.72 -39.34
N THR A 689 7.66 24.61 -40.28
CA THR A 689 7.45 25.60 -41.34
C THR A 689 6.33 26.56 -40.94
N TYR A 690 6.55 27.86 -41.10
CA TYR A 690 5.62 28.95 -40.76
C TYR A 690 5.28 29.79 -41.99
N ALA A 691 4.15 30.51 -41.94
CA ALA A 691 3.92 31.63 -42.84
C ALA A 691 4.76 32.85 -42.40
N ALA A 692 4.79 33.91 -43.20
CA ALA A 692 5.41 35.16 -42.78
C ALA A 692 4.68 35.72 -41.56
N GLY A 693 5.39 35.98 -40.48
CA GLY A 693 4.78 36.45 -39.24
C GLY A 693 5.72 36.36 -38.05
N THR A 694 5.29 36.94 -36.93
CA THR A 694 5.95 36.74 -35.64
C THR A 694 5.10 35.78 -34.83
N TYR A 695 5.71 34.70 -34.36
CA TYR A 695 5.06 33.65 -33.58
C TYR A 695 5.67 33.61 -32.19
N THR A 696 4.84 33.61 -31.16
CA THR A 696 5.28 33.37 -29.78
C THR A 696 5.35 31.87 -29.57
N VAL A 697 6.57 31.32 -29.66
CA VAL A 697 6.83 29.88 -29.50
C VAL A 697 7.09 29.59 -28.04
N LYS A 698 6.39 28.59 -27.50
CA LYS A 698 6.47 28.16 -26.11
C LYS A 698 7.01 26.74 -26.02
N LEU A 699 8.01 26.55 -25.16
CA LEU A 699 8.49 25.23 -24.74
C LEU A 699 8.13 25.03 -23.27
N THR A 700 7.43 23.94 -22.97
CA THR A 700 7.25 23.43 -21.61
C THR A 700 8.06 22.15 -21.47
N VAL A 701 8.94 22.10 -20.48
CA VAL A 701 9.71 20.90 -20.14
C VAL A 701 9.27 20.38 -18.77
N THR A 702 9.25 19.05 -18.64
CA THR A 702 9.03 18.36 -17.37
C THR A 702 10.26 17.54 -17.06
N ASP A 703 10.80 17.66 -15.86
CA ASP A 703 11.94 16.87 -15.40
C ASP A 703 11.51 15.46 -14.92
N ASN A 704 12.49 14.64 -14.50
CA ASN A 704 12.26 13.32 -13.93
C ASN A 704 11.69 13.33 -12.50
N GLY A 705 11.59 14.50 -11.85
CA GLY A 705 10.90 14.70 -10.58
C GLY A 705 9.48 15.27 -10.72
N GLY A 706 9.00 15.47 -11.95
CA GLY A 706 7.65 15.94 -12.28
C GLY A 706 7.43 17.46 -12.24
N ALA A 707 8.45 18.28 -11.94
CA ALA A 707 8.31 19.73 -11.99
C ALA A 707 8.41 20.21 -13.44
N THR A 708 7.75 21.33 -13.70
CA THR A 708 7.67 21.90 -15.04
C THR A 708 8.20 23.31 -15.07
N ALA A 709 8.81 23.67 -16.18
CA ALA A 709 9.14 25.05 -16.49
C ALA A 709 8.75 25.39 -17.92
N THR A 710 8.49 26.66 -18.15
CA THR A 710 8.05 27.19 -19.43
C THR A 710 8.90 28.39 -19.82
N VAL A 711 9.34 28.41 -21.08
CA VAL A 711 9.93 29.59 -21.71
C VAL A 711 9.17 29.94 -22.98
N SER A 712 9.16 31.22 -23.36
CA SER A 712 8.57 31.69 -24.61
C SER A 712 9.47 32.70 -25.29
N HIS A 713 9.73 32.49 -26.58
CA HIS A 713 10.47 33.41 -27.44
C HIS A 713 9.63 33.82 -28.65
N ASN A 714 9.77 35.06 -29.07
CA ASN A 714 9.18 35.51 -30.34
C ASN A 714 10.11 35.11 -31.50
N VAL A 715 9.62 34.23 -32.35
CA VAL A 715 10.29 33.85 -33.59
C VAL A 715 9.67 34.64 -34.73
N THR A 716 10.44 35.56 -35.30
CA THR A 716 10.03 36.30 -36.50
C THR A 716 10.44 35.48 -37.72
N VAL A 717 9.45 34.89 -38.38
CA VAL A 717 9.62 34.27 -39.68
C VAL A 717 9.35 35.34 -40.71
N THR A 718 10.40 35.93 -41.24
CA THR A 718 10.29 36.70 -42.47
C THR A 718 9.98 35.70 -43.57
N GLY A 719 8.77 35.77 -44.12
CA GLY A 719 8.37 34.87 -45.20
C GLY A 719 9.49 34.77 -46.22
N GLY A 720 9.93 33.54 -46.52
CA GLY A 720 10.99 33.30 -47.48
C GLY A 720 10.70 34.07 -48.75
N GLY A 721 11.46 35.14 -48.99
CA GLY A 721 11.38 35.96 -50.19
C GLY A 721 10.22 36.95 -50.26
N GLY A 722 9.88 37.67 -49.19
CA GLY A 722 9.32 39.01 -49.30
C GLY A 722 10.40 39.99 -49.78
N THR A 723 10.91 39.78 -50.98
CA THR A 723 11.92 40.61 -51.61
C THR A 723 11.35 42.00 -51.89
N THR A 724 12.02 43.06 -51.41
CA THR A 724 11.71 44.46 -51.73
C THR A 724 11.35 44.62 -53.21
N GLU A 725 10.36 45.45 -53.53
CA GLU A 725 10.05 45.80 -54.92
C GLU A 725 11.36 46.19 -55.63
N CYS A 726 11.63 45.63 -56.81
CA CYS A 726 12.85 45.95 -57.53
C CYS A 726 12.90 47.48 -57.77
N THR A 727 14.02 48.13 -57.49
CA THR A 727 14.05 49.61 -57.46
C THR A 727 14.33 50.24 -58.83
N ASP A 728 14.61 49.41 -59.85
CA ASP A 728 14.88 49.90 -61.21
C ASP A 728 13.61 50.53 -61.82
N PRO A 729 13.70 51.69 -62.49
CA PRO A 729 12.56 52.32 -63.13
C PRO A 729 12.00 51.53 -64.32
N ASP A 730 12.79 50.67 -64.98
CA ASP A 730 12.26 49.72 -65.96
C ASP A 730 11.63 48.53 -65.21
N THR A 731 10.32 48.38 -65.35
CA THR A 731 9.53 47.34 -64.68
C THR A 731 9.89 45.92 -65.12
N ARG A 732 10.65 45.77 -66.21
CA ARG A 732 11.15 44.48 -66.71
C ARG A 732 12.48 44.09 -66.07
N VAL A 733 13.17 45.03 -65.42
CA VAL A 733 14.43 44.74 -64.74
C VAL A 733 14.14 44.10 -63.39
N LEU A 734 14.69 42.91 -63.22
CA LEU A 734 14.81 42.19 -61.96
C LEU A 734 16.23 42.35 -61.42
N GLY A 735 16.42 42.01 -60.15
CA GLY A 735 17.66 42.26 -59.43
C GLY A 735 17.85 41.33 -58.24
N LYS A 736 18.94 41.55 -57.50
CA LYS A 736 19.32 40.69 -56.38
C LYS A 736 18.28 40.76 -55.25
N ASN A 737 17.64 39.63 -54.95
CA ASN A 737 16.68 39.50 -53.86
C ASN A 737 15.56 40.56 -53.93
N CYS A 738 15.03 40.82 -55.13
CA CYS A 738 13.91 41.75 -55.37
C CYS A 738 12.73 41.05 -56.10
N SER A 739 11.53 41.65 -56.04
CA SER A 739 10.36 41.16 -56.79
C SER A 739 9.67 42.23 -57.63
N ARG A 740 8.90 41.76 -58.61
CA ARG A 740 7.89 42.53 -59.35
C ARG A 740 6.53 41.90 -59.12
N GLY A 741 5.66 42.61 -58.42
CA GLY A 741 4.27 42.20 -58.22
C GLY A 741 3.34 42.61 -59.37
N SER A 742 2.08 42.17 -59.29
CA SER A 742 0.99 42.59 -60.20
C SER A 742 1.20 42.28 -61.70
N VAL A 743 2.09 41.34 -62.03
CA VAL A 743 2.35 40.95 -63.41
C VAL A 743 1.14 40.24 -63.99
N SER A 744 0.75 40.64 -65.21
CA SER A 744 -0.43 40.14 -65.89
C SER A 744 -0.16 40.02 -67.39
N ALA A 745 -0.70 38.98 -68.03
CA ALA A 745 -0.71 38.85 -69.48
C ALA A 745 -1.97 38.11 -69.95
N GLY A 746 -2.43 38.42 -71.17
CA GLY A 746 -3.53 37.70 -71.81
C GLY A 746 -3.16 36.25 -72.16
N ALA A 747 -4.15 35.45 -72.56
CA ALA A 747 -3.88 34.11 -73.08
C ALA A 747 -2.99 34.18 -74.33
N ASN A 748 -1.92 33.39 -74.34
CA ASN A 748 -0.81 33.44 -75.30
C ASN A 748 0.01 34.73 -75.30
N GLY A 749 -0.19 35.62 -74.32
CA GLY A 749 0.65 36.80 -74.09
C GLY A 749 1.88 36.46 -73.24
N THR A 750 2.91 37.32 -73.31
CA THR A 750 4.15 37.11 -72.56
C THR A 750 4.55 38.38 -71.81
N ALA A 751 4.84 38.23 -70.51
CA ALA A 751 5.53 39.25 -69.74
C ALA A 751 7.05 38.97 -69.74
N TRP A 752 7.85 40.01 -69.95
CA TRP A 752 9.28 39.89 -70.24
C TRP A 752 10.11 40.52 -69.12
N PHE A 753 11.12 39.80 -68.65
CA PHE A 753 12.02 40.25 -67.60
C PHE A 753 13.48 39.92 -67.91
N TYR A 754 14.39 40.69 -67.36
CA TYR A 754 15.81 40.38 -67.43
C TYR A 754 16.53 40.80 -66.16
N VAL A 755 17.64 40.12 -65.86
CA VAL A 755 18.42 40.32 -64.64
C VAL A 755 19.90 40.27 -64.96
N TYR A 756 20.68 41.21 -64.41
CA TYR A 756 22.13 41.17 -64.51
C TYR A 756 22.71 40.29 -63.41
N ILE A 757 23.50 39.29 -63.79
CA ILE A 757 24.16 38.36 -62.89
C ILE A 757 25.66 38.71 -62.80
N PRO A 758 26.16 39.10 -61.61
CA PRO A 758 27.58 39.35 -61.38
C PRO A 758 28.43 38.09 -61.50
N ALA A 759 29.71 38.26 -61.85
CA ALA A 759 30.71 37.20 -61.84
C ALA A 759 30.73 36.43 -60.50
N GLY A 760 30.87 35.11 -60.58
CA GLY A 760 31.00 34.24 -59.42
C GLY A 760 29.68 33.94 -58.69
N THR A 761 28.53 34.33 -59.25
CA THR A 761 27.21 33.96 -58.69
C THR A 761 27.04 32.44 -58.71
N ALA A 762 26.91 31.83 -57.53
CA ALA A 762 26.81 30.37 -57.41
C ALA A 762 25.45 29.83 -57.88
N ARG A 763 24.38 30.61 -57.74
CA ARG A 763 23.02 30.18 -58.07
C ARG A 763 22.10 31.37 -58.30
N LEU A 764 21.25 31.29 -59.33
CA LEU A 764 20.09 32.15 -59.53
C LEU A 764 18.81 31.35 -59.33
N ASN A 765 17.97 31.75 -58.39
CA ASN A 765 16.61 31.24 -58.25
C ASN A 765 15.61 32.24 -58.80
N ILE A 766 14.64 31.74 -59.56
CA ILE A 766 13.53 32.49 -60.12
C ILE A 766 12.25 31.80 -59.64
N VAL A 767 11.44 32.52 -58.87
CA VAL A 767 10.21 32.00 -58.31
C VAL A 767 9.06 32.89 -58.77
N THR A 768 7.96 32.26 -59.14
CA THR A 768 6.70 32.95 -59.38
C THR A 768 5.64 32.42 -58.43
N ALA A 769 4.76 33.31 -57.96
CA ALA A 769 3.68 32.94 -57.05
C ALA A 769 2.57 33.99 -57.06
N GLY A 770 1.41 33.60 -56.55
CA GLY A 770 0.26 34.49 -56.40
C GLY A 770 -0.51 34.74 -57.70
N GLY A 771 -1.51 35.60 -57.61
CA GLY A 771 -2.40 35.92 -58.73
C GLY A 771 -3.37 34.80 -59.12
N THR A 772 -4.05 35.01 -60.25
CA THR A 772 -4.98 34.06 -60.89
C THR A 772 -4.50 33.68 -62.29
N GLY A 773 -4.95 32.55 -62.83
CA GLY A 773 -4.60 32.11 -64.18
C GLY A 773 -3.52 31.03 -64.21
N ASN A 774 -2.80 30.93 -65.35
CA ASN A 774 -1.70 29.98 -65.52
C ASN A 774 -0.56 30.62 -66.33
N ALA A 775 0.56 30.89 -65.66
CA ALA A 775 1.76 31.53 -66.19
C ALA A 775 2.94 30.54 -66.21
N ASP A 776 3.35 30.13 -67.41
CA ASP A 776 4.50 29.27 -67.63
C ASP A 776 5.80 30.10 -67.58
N LEU A 777 6.79 29.66 -66.80
CA LEU A 777 8.07 30.35 -66.61
C LEU A 777 9.14 29.80 -67.56
N TYR A 778 9.77 30.66 -68.34
CA TYR A 778 10.88 30.34 -69.23
C TYR A 778 12.12 31.17 -68.91
N TYR A 779 13.29 30.58 -69.14
CA TYR A 779 14.60 31.20 -68.90
C TYR A 779 15.56 30.90 -70.06
N ASN A 780 16.38 31.88 -70.40
CA ASN A 780 17.48 31.75 -71.34
C ASN A 780 18.64 32.66 -70.92
N SER A 781 19.86 32.15 -71.05
CA SER A 781 21.07 32.84 -70.60
C SER A 781 21.56 33.91 -71.56
N ASP A 782 21.17 33.87 -72.84
CA ASP A 782 21.83 34.67 -73.89
C ASP A 782 20.84 35.50 -74.74
N ASN A 783 19.57 35.13 -74.78
CA ASN A 783 18.54 35.83 -75.54
C ASN A 783 17.15 35.74 -74.87
N TRP A 784 16.15 36.45 -75.39
CA TRP A 784 14.79 36.41 -74.84
C TRP A 784 14.19 35.00 -74.83
N ALA A 785 13.82 34.53 -73.64
CA ALA A 785 13.25 33.20 -73.43
C ALA A 785 11.81 33.11 -73.97
N THR A 786 11.57 32.31 -75.01
CA THR A 786 10.25 32.09 -75.60
C THR A 786 9.79 30.65 -75.37
N THR A 787 8.54 30.33 -75.73
CA THR A 787 8.03 28.95 -75.69
C THR A 787 8.78 27.98 -76.63
N THR A 788 9.52 28.52 -77.61
CA THR A 788 10.30 27.76 -78.60
C THR A 788 11.81 27.97 -78.51
N ALA A 789 12.30 28.91 -77.69
CA ALA A 789 13.71 29.20 -77.51
C ALA A 789 14.00 29.53 -76.03
N TYR A 790 14.44 28.52 -75.27
CA TYR A 790 14.76 28.61 -73.84
C TYR A 790 15.87 27.61 -73.48
N THR A 791 16.58 27.86 -72.38
CA THR A 791 17.54 26.90 -71.80
C THR A 791 17.02 26.22 -70.54
N ALA A 792 16.03 26.82 -69.85
CA ALA A 792 15.27 26.18 -68.78
C ALA A 792 13.81 26.66 -68.76
N LYS A 793 12.90 25.84 -68.23
CA LYS A 793 11.49 26.19 -68.05
C LYS A 793 10.82 25.45 -66.88
N SER A 794 9.76 26.02 -66.35
CA SER A 794 8.84 25.40 -65.38
C SER A 794 7.40 25.76 -65.79
N THR A 795 6.55 24.75 -65.98
CA THR A 795 5.23 24.88 -66.61
C THR A 795 4.18 24.03 -65.88
N ARG A 796 4.05 24.22 -64.57
CA ARG A 796 3.05 23.55 -63.74
C ARG A 796 1.69 24.21 -63.94
N THR A 797 0.63 23.59 -63.43
CA THR A 797 -0.69 24.21 -63.45
C THR A 797 -0.73 25.34 -62.42
N GLY A 798 -1.04 26.56 -62.87
CA GLY A 798 -1.18 27.74 -62.01
C GLY A 798 -0.06 28.75 -62.24
N ASN A 799 0.21 29.61 -61.26
CA ASN A 799 1.25 30.65 -61.36
C ASN A 799 2.45 30.38 -60.45
N ALA A 800 2.54 29.17 -59.89
CA ALA A 800 3.54 28.80 -58.89
C ALA A 800 4.70 28.03 -59.52
N GLU A 801 5.57 28.76 -60.23
CA GLU A 801 6.73 28.20 -60.91
C GLU A 801 8.04 28.43 -60.15
N THR A 802 9.01 27.54 -60.32
CA THR A 802 10.34 27.70 -59.73
C THR A 802 11.42 27.17 -60.67
N LEU A 803 12.43 28.00 -60.92
CA LEU A 803 13.65 27.64 -61.61
C LEU A 803 14.87 27.96 -60.75
N THR A 804 15.84 27.06 -60.78
CA THR A 804 17.16 27.25 -60.14
C THR A 804 18.23 27.01 -61.18
N ILE A 805 19.01 28.05 -61.47
CA ILE A 805 20.15 28.01 -62.38
C ILE A 805 21.42 27.97 -61.55
N THR A 806 22.20 26.91 -61.69
CA THR A 806 23.46 26.72 -60.95
C THR A 806 24.61 27.32 -61.77
N ALA A 807 25.47 28.09 -61.10
CA ALA A 807 26.63 28.78 -61.69
C ALA A 807 26.31 29.54 -63.01
N PRO A 808 25.30 30.44 -63.02
CA PRO A 808 25.05 31.31 -64.18
C PRO A 808 26.31 32.13 -64.53
N HIS A 809 26.56 32.32 -65.82
CA HIS A 809 27.67 33.13 -66.28
C HIS A 809 27.45 34.62 -65.95
N GLU A 810 28.51 35.43 -65.99
CA GLU A 810 28.36 36.88 -65.78
C GLU A 810 27.68 37.53 -67.00
N GLY A 811 26.59 38.25 -66.79
CA GLY A 811 25.90 38.96 -67.88
C GLY A 811 24.42 39.14 -67.65
N TYR A 812 23.69 39.52 -68.72
CA TYR A 812 22.24 39.64 -68.67
C TYR A 812 21.57 38.32 -69.00
N HIS A 813 20.64 37.91 -68.14
CA HIS A 813 19.82 36.72 -68.30
C HIS A 813 18.37 37.11 -68.51
N TYR A 814 17.65 36.33 -69.32
CA TYR A 814 16.32 36.67 -69.78
C TYR A 814 15.29 35.67 -69.29
N ILE A 815 14.19 36.19 -68.77
CA ILE A 815 13.12 35.47 -68.10
C ILE A 815 11.79 35.89 -68.73
N SER A 816 10.87 34.96 -68.90
CA SER A 816 9.52 35.30 -69.36
C SER A 816 8.44 34.49 -68.66
N LEU A 817 7.27 35.12 -68.51
CA LEU A 817 6.03 34.49 -68.07
C LEU A 817 5.06 34.44 -69.23
N TYR A 818 4.85 33.25 -69.78
CA TYR A 818 3.92 33.01 -70.88
C TYR A 818 2.55 32.61 -70.34
N GLY A 819 1.51 33.33 -70.72
CA GLY A 819 0.14 33.03 -70.32
C GLY A 819 -0.42 31.83 -71.05
N LYS A 820 -0.21 30.61 -70.52
CA LYS A 820 -0.89 29.41 -71.00
C LYS A 820 -2.41 29.58 -70.91
N GLN A 821 -2.85 30.28 -69.87
CA GLN A 821 -4.13 30.96 -69.79
C GLN A 821 -3.85 32.43 -69.44
N ALA A 822 -4.83 33.32 -69.64
CA ALA A 822 -4.68 34.69 -69.15
C ALA A 822 -4.41 34.66 -67.63
N PHE A 823 -3.40 35.41 -67.19
CA PHE A 823 -3.03 35.50 -65.77
C PHE A 823 -2.96 36.95 -65.33
N ALA A 824 -3.24 37.17 -64.04
CA ALA A 824 -3.21 38.49 -63.43
C ALA A 824 -2.75 38.43 -61.97
N GLY A 825 -2.02 39.44 -61.54
CA GLY A 825 -1.59 39.58 -60.15
C GLY A 825 -0.42 38.67 -59.73
N THR A 826 0.28 38.06 -60.69
CA THR A 826 1.42 37.18 -60.39
C THR A 826 2.63 37.99 -59.96
N THR A 827 3.37 37.49 -58.97
CA THR A 827 4.66 38.06 -58.55
C THR A 827 5.79 37.22 -59.12
N VAL A 828 6.82 37.85 -59.66
CA VAL A 828 8.09 37.21 -60.04
C VAL A 828 9.21 37.71 -59.14
N THR A 829 10.01 36.77 -58.62
CA THR A 829 11.07 37.02 -57.65
C THR A 829 12.38 36.39 -58.12
N THR A 830 13.47 37.14 -58.02
CA THR A 830 14.84 36.64 -58.26
C THR A 830 15.67 36.68 -56.98
N SER A 831 16.37 35.60 -56.66
CA SER A 831 17.36 35.55 -55.58
C SER A 831 18.66 34.92 -56.05
N TYR A 832 19.78 35.60 -55.76
CA TYR A 832 21.13 35.17 -56.08
C TYR A 832 22.14 35.91 -55.22
#